data_AF-A0ABD4ZP14-F1
#
_entry.id   AF-A0ABD4ZP14-F1
#
_cell.length_a   1.000
_cell.length_b   1.000
_cell.length_c   1.000
_cell.angle_alpha   90.00
_cell.angle_beta   90.00
_cell.angle_gamma   90.00
#
_symmetry.space_group_name_H-M   'P 1'
#
loop_
_entity.id
_entity.type
_entity.pdbx_description
1 polymer ?
#
loop_
_entity_poly.entity_id
_entity_poly.type
_entity_poly.pdbx_seq_one_letter_code
_entity_poly.pdbx_strand_id
1 'polypeptide(L)'
;MKRKIFSYVSLFVLLNSPLATPVVTVLAAEGNDSVQSDTTQETSNDSVETVTESSTSESVTSDSTESSSESEASTTSTASTVGTEESSIPDTSSAKSKEKSARSLLPSNAQQFANSLPDNQANTEDVSSWLPDPTLQSIVAKALGIEVSEITKEKISKMQTIYIYSTDSALADLSGLEYATSLSSFYMNGTNQISDFSVLTKIDSLVYAYLMGANVTDDNVPDFGDNLTRLNLSSANVTDAVYPKILEMKNLESLTFESNMNITTIAPLAALPNLKELRIQFCAVSDFTVINNFPVLENLAAYGQNTGRSDGVTMISAKELNYDAATQSFFVPFSIMPNRLTNFDGYVPPFSTSNSQSQTYFDLNGVQLPSSQLSITDQGVTVSDITPEEFEGIHTMKYNSRLNNPAGTYAQPDGFSFYAISSGTYLHQFAINHQEAAADVTVEYVDTDGNEIHAPQVISGNVGDDYDATTDVYKLTISGYTLDTKQLPTNSTGTMSDQAQTVTYVYAKDPVKAADVTVEYVDTDGNEIHAPQVITGNVGDDYDATTDVYKLTINGYTLDTKQLPNNGTGVMSDQAQTVTYVYAKDPVKAADVTVKYVDTDGNEIHAAQVISGNVGDDYDATTDVYKLTINGYTLDTKQLPNNGIGVMSDQAQTVTYVYAKDPVKAADVTVKYEDTDGNEIHAPQVITGNVGDDYDATTDVYKLTISGYTLDTKQLPDNGTGVMSDQAQTVTYVYTKDPVKAADVTVKYVDTDGTEIHASQVITGNVGDDYDATTDVYKLTISGYTLDTKQLPTNSTGTMSDQAQTVTYVYAKDPVKAADVTVEYVDTDGNEIHAPQIITGNVGDDYDATTDGYKLTISGYTLDTKQLPKNSTGVMSDQAQTVTYVYTKNSDKGKDSERAAAVTVVYVDKDGKEIHAAKTIQGNIGDHYDATTKEYQLSINGYHLDESQLPENRIGKLGKEPQTITYVYTKDASPAKASTSEQKNKSSTSKKENTNYQKDSESKAKLPQTNDVSKSYLNLIGIGLVSFIGFYLIKRRK
;
A
#
# COMPACT_ATOMS: atom_id res chain seq x y z
N MET A 1 26.03 -60.87 -14.72
CA MET A 1 25.11 -61.58 -13.79
C MET A 1 25.45 -61.20 -12.35
N LYS A 2 24.44 -61.09 -11.48
CA LYS A 2 24.52 -60.93 -10.00
C LYS A 2 25.13 -59.61 -9.46
N ARG A 3 24.63 -59.20 -8.28
CA ARG A 3 24.81 -57.90 -7.60
C ARG A 3 25.85 -57.95 -6.47
N LYS A 4 26.46 -56.79 -6.16
CA LYS A 4 26.77 -56.16 -4.83
C LYS A 4 27.92 -55.16 -5.09
N ILE A 5 27.80 -53.84 -4.91
CA ILE A 5 27.47 -53.05 -3.71
C ILE A 5 28.41 -53.36 -2.53
N PHE A 6 29.43 -52.52 -2.34
CA PHE A 6 29.59 -51.69 -1.13
C PHE A 6 30.59 -50.54 -1.38
N SER A 7 30.43 -49.43 -0.65
CA SER A 7 31.34 -48.28 -0.67
C SER A 7 32.63 -48.55 0.10
N TYR A 8 33.69 -47.79 -0.17
CA TYR A 8 34.80 -47.60 0.76
C TYR A 8 35.20 -46.12 0.85
N VAL A 9 35.52 -45.68 2.06
CA VAL A 9 36.01 -44.34 2.40
C VAL A 9 37.53 -44.39 2.53
N SER A 10 38.21 -43.34 2.07
CA SER A 10 39.67 -43.19 2.24
C SER A 10 40.05 -42.98 3.70
N LEU A 11 41.02 -43.75 4.20
CA LEU A 11 41.78 -43.38 5.39
C LEU A 11 43.23 -43.86 5.25
N PHE A 12 44.16 -42.93 5.28
CA PHE A 12 45.60 -43.15 5.36
C PHE A 12 46.08 -42.75 6.76
N VAL A 13 47.00 -43.52 7.35
CA VAL A 13 48.19 -43.07 8.12
C VAL A 13 48.89 -44.32 8.67
N LEU A 14 50.21 -44.25 8.83
CA LEU A 14 51.06 -45.39 9.17
C LEU A 14 51.13 -45.66 10.68
N LEU A 15 51.43 -46.92 11.03
CA LEU A 15 52.03 -47.29 12.31
C LEU A 15 53.54 -47.48 12.11
N ASN A 16 54.33 -46.91 13.03
CA ASN A 16 55.71 -47.31 13.28
C ASN A 16 55.81 -47.98 14.66
N SER A 17 56.84 -48.79 14.87
CA SER A 17 57.07 -49.61 16.08
C SER A 17 58.58 -49.92 16.18
N PRO A 18 59.08 -50.74 17.13
CA PRO A 18 58.54 -51.21 18.42
C PRO A 18 59.55 -50.98 19.59
N LEU A 19 59.25 -51.50 20.80
CA LEU A 19 60.14 -52.12 21.82
C LEU A 19 59.29 -52.38 23.10
N ALA A 20 58.82 -53.59 23.43
CA ALA A 20 59.55 -54.70 24.07
C ALA A 20 60.14 -54.32 25.45
N THR A 21 59.65 -54.83 26.60
CA THR A 21 59.74 -56.24 27.07
C THR A 21 58.82 -56.52 28.31
N PRO A 22 58.65 -57.76 28.82
CA PRO A 22 57.36 -58.17 29.44
C PRO A 22 57.33 -58.81 30.86
N VAL A 23 56.18 -58.63 31.56
CA VAL A 23 55.34 -59.65 32.28
C VAL A 23 55.78 -60.25 33.65
N VAL A 24 54.78 -60.80 34.39
CA VAL A 24 54.75 -61.49 35.72
C VAL A 24 54.72 -60.53 36.93
N THR A 25 53.74 -60.41 37.86
CA THR A 25 52.54 -61.15 38.37
C THR A 25 52.73 -61.54 39.85
N VAL A 26 51.76 -61.13 40.72
CA VAL A 26 51.27 -61.70 42.02
C VAL A 26 50.64 -60.52 42.79
N LEU A 27 49.35 -60.42 43.18
CA LEU A 27 48.29 -61.28 43.77
C LEU A 27 48.08 -61.07 45.29
N ALA A 28 46.88 -60.58 45.65
CA ALA A 28 46.18 -60.69 46.96
C ALA A 28 46.83 -60.00 48.20
N ALA A 29 46.09 -59.48 49.20
CA ALA A 29 44.66 -59.17 49.45
C ALA A 29 44.58 -58.26 50.73
N GLU A 30 43.47 -57.76 51.31
CA GLU A 30 42.01 -57.97 51.16
C GLU A 30 41.32 -56.64 50.70
N GLY A 31 40.26 -56.00 51.22
CA GLY A 31 39.22 -56.21 52.27
C GLY A 31 38.84 -54.86 52.91
N ASN A 32 37.58 -54.40 53.10
CA ASN A 32 36.23 -54.95 52.84
C ASN A 32 35.16 -53.81 52.69
N ASP A 33 33.92 -54.16 52.30
CA ASP A 33 32.64 -53.40 52.29
C ASP A 33 32.32 -52.47 51.08
N SER A 34 31.08 -52.43 50.52
CA SER A 34 29.90 -53.31 50.68
C SER A 34 28.84 -53.22 49.54
N VAL A 35 28.40 -54.38 49.00
CA VAL A 35 26.99 -54.75 48.64
C VAL A 35 26.21 -54.08 47.47
N GLN A 36 25.98 -54.87 46.38
CA GLN A 36 24.74 -55.07 45.54
C GLN A 36 23.96 -53.90 44.87
N SER A 37 23.15 -54.05 43.80
CA SER A 37 22.92 -55.09 42.73
C SER A 37 21.86 -54.62 41.70
N ASP A 38 21.80 -55.21 40.47
CA ASP A 38 20.59 -55.63 39.68
C ASP A 38 19.37 -54.69 39.45
N THR A 39 18.58 -54.68 38.34
CA THR A 39 18.72 -55.06 36.90
C THR A 39 17.53 -54.47 36.08
N THR A 40 17.55 -54.62 34.74
CA THR A 40 16.39 -54.77 33.80
C THR A 40 15.34 -53.66 33.53
N GLN A 41 15.26 -53.30 32.23
CA GLN A 41 14.07 -53.20 31.34
C GLN A 41 12.84 -52.26 31.60
N GLU A 42 12.69 -51.30 30.67
CA GLU A 42 11.64 -51.26 29.60
C GLU A 42 10.19 -50.77 29.89
N THR A 43 9.57 -50.20 28.84
CA THR A 43 8.16 -49.77 28.68
C THR A 43 7.69 -48.50 29.43
N SER A 44 6.72 -47.69 28.96
CA SER A 44 6.13 -47.43 27.61
C SER A 44 5.13 -46.25 27.69
N ASN A 45 4.73 -45.69 26.53
CA ASN A 45 3.48 -44.88 26.31
C ASN A 45 3.40 -43.51 27.03
N ASP A 46 2.61 -42.50 26.60
CA ASP A 46 1.78 -42.28 25.40
C ASP A 46 1.57 -40.76 25.19
N SER A 47 0.68 -40.38 24.25
CA SER A 47 -0.01 -39.06 24.14
C SER A 47 0.81 -37.91 23.54
N VAL A 48 0.32 -36.92 22.78
CA VAL A 48 -0.91 -36.55 22.02
C VAL A 48 -0.93 -35.01 22.02
N GLU A 49 -1.25 -34.40 20.86
CA GLU A 49 -2.04 -33.16 20.58
C GLU A 49 -2.18 -32.04 21.67
N THR A 50 -2.26 -30.73 21.39
CA THR A 50 -2.30 -29.91 20.15
C THR A 50 -2.11 -28.40 20.47
N VAL A 51 -1.83 -27.58 19.42
CA VAL A 51 -2.42 -26.26 19.04
C VAL A 51 -3.22 -25.49 20.13
N THR A 52 -2.98 -24.19 20.43
CA THR A 52 -3.51 -22.97 19.73
C THR A 52 -2.65 -21.72 20.02
N GLU A 53 -2.19 -20.92 19.04
CA GLU A 53 -2.86 -19.83 18.26
C GLU A 53 -3.06 -18.47 18.95
N SER A 54 -2.63 -17.39 18.27
CA SER A 54 -3.37 -16.14 17.95
C SER A 54 -2.40 -15.19 17.19
N SER A 55 -2.76 -14.32 16.23
CA SER A 55 -4.06 -13.70 15.92
C SER A 55 -4.21 -13.34 14.43
N THR A 56 -5.46 -13.39 13.91
CA THR A 56 -6.12 -12.43 12.96
C THR A 56 -5.48 -12.05 11.60
N SER A 57 -6.21 -11.88 10.48
CA SER A 57 -7.64 -12.16 10.17
C SER A 57 -7.97 -11.88 8.69
N GLU A 58 -8.73 -12.79 8.05
CA GLU A 58 -9.77 -12.54 7.00
C GLU A 58 -9.35 -11.90 5.63
N SER A 59 -10.04 -12.11 4.49
CA SER A 59 -11.38 -12.71 4.25
C SER A 59 -11.49 -13.56 2.95
N VAL A 60 -12.33 -14.60 3.02
CA VAL A 60 -13.13 -15.36 1.99
C VAL A 60 -13.33 -14.72 0.59
N THR A 61 -13.55 -15.41 -0.55
CA THR A 61 -14.31 -16.67 -0.92
C THR A 61 -13.68 -17.40 -2.14
N SER A 62 -13.49 -18.75 -2.16
CA SER A 62 -14.37 -19.83 -2.74
C SER A 62 -14.77 -19.70 -4.24
N ASP A 63 -14.90 -20.75 -5.06
CA ASP A 63 -15.01 -22.20 -4.83
C ASP A 63 -14.65 -23.08 -6.08
N SER A 64 -14.55 -24.42 -5.92
CA SER A 64 -14.94 -25.56 -6.81
C SER A 64 -14.82 -25.50 -8.36
N THR A 65 -14.53 -26.56 -9.16
CA THR A 65 -14.22 -28.01 -8.97
C THR A 65 -13.69 -28.64 -10.28
N GLU A 66 -13.30 -29.93 -10.23
CA GLU A 66 -12.92 -30.80 -11.36
C GLU A 66 -14.05 -31.06 -12.40
N SER A 67 -13.70 -31.43 -13.65
CA SER A 67 -13.84 -32.83 -14.18
C SER A 67 -13.66 -32.92 -15.72
N SER A 68 -13.71 -34.14 -16.30
CA SER A 68 -13.20 -34.48 -17.65
C SER A 68 -14.16 -35.28 -18.57
N SER A 69 -14.05 -35.06 -19.89
CA SER A 69 -14.42 -35.97 -21.02
C SER A 69 -14.09 -35.25 -22.36
N GLU A 70 -13.34 -35.79 -23.33
CA GLU A 70 -13.75 -36.75 -24.41
C GLU A 70 -14.86 -36.23 -25.36
N SER A 71 -14.87 -36.43 -26.69
CA SER A 71 -13.87 -36.93 -27.69
C SER A 71 -14.43 -36.84 -29.15
N GLU A 72 -13.58 -36.99 -30.18
CA GLU A 72 -13.92 -37.24 -31.63
C GLU A 72 -14.63 -36.11 -32.42
N ALA A 73 -14.65 -36.02 -33.77
CA ALA A 73 -14.00 -36.73 -34.92
C ALA A 73 -13.84 -35.72 -36.12
N SER A 74 -12.82 -35.80 -37.01
CA SER A 74 -12.75 -36.59 -38.27
C SER A 74 -13.84 -36.26 -39.32
N THR A 75 -13.67 -36.12 -40.65
CA THR A 75 -12.62 -36.44 -41.67
C THR A 75 -12.49 -35.26 -42.71
N THR A 76 -11.74 -35.21 -43.82
CA THR A 76 -11.36 -36.14 -44.93
C THR A 76 -10.18 -35.53 -45.72
N SER A 77 -9.04 -36.22 -45.97
CA SER A 77 -8.72 -37.04 -47.17
C SER A 77 -8.58 -36.24 -48.49
N THR A 78 -7.60 -36.43 -49.40
CA THR A 78 -6.55 -37.48 -49.62
C THR A 78 -5.60 -36.98 -50.77
N ALA A 79 -4.54 -37.64 -51.29
CA ALA A 79 -3.85 -38.93 -51.12
C ALA A 79 -2.47 -38.92 -51.86
N SER A 80 -1.62 -39.93 -51.59
CA SER A 80 -0.70 -40.60 -52.56
C SER A 80 0.57 -39.86 -53.10
N THR A 81 1.73 -40.50 -53.35
CA THR A 81 2.23 -41.90 -53.13
C THR A 81 3.75 -42.00 -53.37
N VAL A 82 4.46 -42.90 -52.64
CA VAL A 82 5.67 -43.69 -53.03
C VAL A 82 6.98 -42.89 -53.35
N GLY A 83 8.19 -43.34 -52.97
CA GLY A 83 8.60 -44.57 -52.28
C GLY A 83 10.11 -44.67 -51.95
N THR A 84 10.52 -45.87 -51.55
CA THR A 84 11.82 -46.31 -50.97
C THR A 84 13.05 -46.25 -51.89
N GLU A 85 14.26 -46.08 -51.30
CA GLU A 85 15.31 -47.13 -51.17
C GLU A 85 16.57 -46.65 -50.40
N GLU A 86 17.68 -47.42 -50.38
CA GLU A 86 18.68 -47.51 -49.29
C GLU A 86 20.16 -47.42 -49.76
N SER A 87 21.06 -47.03 -48.84
CA SER A 87 22.53 -47.36 -48.78
C SER A 87 23.61 -46.61 -49.63
N SER A 88 24.65 -46.15 -48.90
CA SER A 88 26.12 -46.18 -49.18
C SER A 88 26.79 -45.69 -50.49
N ILE A 89 27.59 -44.59 -50.39
CA ILE A 89 29.09 -44.53 -50.46
C ILE A 89 29.79 -45.39 -51.57
N PRO A 90 30.64 -44.84 -52.49
CA PRO A 90 32.04 -44.45 -52.13
C PRO A 90 32.83 -43.38 -52.97
N ASP A 91 33.98 -42.99 -52.40
CA ASP A 91 35.34 -42.73 -52.97
C ASP A 91 35.78 -41.51 -53.86
N THR A 92 36.55 -40.63 -53.19
CA THR A 92 37.94 -40.16 -53.52
C THR A 92 38.33 -39.24 -54.72
N SER A 93 39.03 -38.15 -54.35
CA SER A 93 40.38 -37.71 -54.82
C SER A 93 40.60 -36.57 -55.87
N SER A 94 41.26 -35.52 -55.37
CA SER A 94 42.42 -34.79 -55.96
C SER A 94 42.31 -33.86 -57.19
N ALA A 95 42.87 -32.64 -57.04
CA ALA A 95 43.91 -32.07 -57.92
C ALA A 95 44.51 -30.77 -57.33
N LYS A 96 45.71 -30.34 -57.79
CA LYS A 96 46.40 -29.07 -57.41
C LYS A 96 46.91 -28.31 -58.65
N SER A 97 46.67 -27.00 -58.72
CA SER A 97 47.53 -26.00 -59.41
C SER A 97 47.06 -24.58 -59.06
N LYS A 98 47.79 -23.75 -58.32
CA LYS A 98 49.00 -22.96 -58.70
C LYS A 98 48.80 -22.01 -59.90
N GLU A 99 48.54 -20.74 -59.60
CA GLU A 99 48.78 -19.61 -60.49
C GLU A 99 50.20 -19.03 -60.34
N LYS A 100 50.69 -18.31 -61.37
CA LYS A 100 51.32 -16.98 -61.22
C LYS A 100 51.51 -16.29 -62.58
N SER A 101 50.98 -15.06 -62.74
CA SER A 101 51.70 -13.84 -63.20
C SER A 101 50.76 -12.84 -63.89
N ALA A 102 50.99 -11.54 -63.68
CA ALA A 102 50.07 -10.46 -64.04
C ALA A 102 50.54 -9.59 -65.22
N ARG A 103 49.58 -8.90 -65.86
CA ARG A 103 49.58 -7.50 -66.39
C ARG A 103 48.30 -7.29 -67.24
N SER A 104 47.37 -6.35 -67.01
CA SER A 104 47.36 -4.91 -66.68
C SER A 104 47.15 -4.00 -67.91
N LEU A 105 46.35 -2.92 -67.71
CA LEU A 105 46.18 -1.69 -68.52
C LEU A 105 45.07 -1.63 -69.59
N LEU A 106 44.08 -0.77 -69.30
CA LEU A 106 43.33 0.06 -70.25
C LEU A 106 44.16 1.31 -70.62
N PRO A 107 43.72 2.16 -71.58
CA PRO A 107 43.27 3.50 -71.13
C PRO A 107 42.19 4.24 -71.98
N SER A 108 41.31 4.95 -71.25
CA SER A 108 40.87 6.36 -71.47
C SER A 108 39.79 6.81 -72.49
N ASN A 109 39.06 7.84 -72.01
CA ASN A 109 38.36 8.96 -72.68
C ASN A 109 36.98 8.79 -73.36
N ALA A 110 35.97 9.44 -72.77
CA ALA A 110 35.24 10.56 -73.38
C ALA A 110 34.42 11.38 -72.34
N GLN A 111 34.15 12.66 -72.61
CA GLN A 111 33.12 13.50 -71.95
C GLN A 111 32.20 14.07 -73.03
N GLN A 112 30.88 14.25 -72.76
CA GLN A 112 30.18 15.56 -72.79
C GLN A 112 28.62 15.52 -72.77
N PHE A 113 28.05 16.50 -72.05
CA PHE A 113 26.74 17.19 -72.20
C PHE A 113 25.38 16.44 -72.27
N ALA A 114 24.79 16.22 -71.08
CA ALA A 114 23.66 16.98 -70.48
C ALA A 114 22.29 17.21 -71.20
N ASN A 115 21.25 17.32 -70.34
CA ASN A 115 19.80 17.64 -70.52
C ASN A 115 18.84 16.42 -70.63
N SER A 116 17.69 16.36 -69.94
CA SER A 116 17.10 17.25 -68.91
C SER A 116 15.93 16.58 -68.14
N LEU A 117 15.46 17.24 -67.06
CA LEU A 117 14.25 16.94 -66.22
C LEU A 117 14.38 15.76 -65.22
N PRO A 118 13.64 15.79 -64.08
CA PRO A 118 13.50 16.90 -63.14
C PRO A 118 13.76 16.48 -61.67
N ASP A 119 13.81 17.44 -60.74
CA ASP A 119 13.99 17.17 -59.31
C ASP A 119 12.93 16.23 -58.70
N ASN A 120 13.41 15.30 -57.87
CA ASN A 120 12.68 14.85 -56.68
C ASN A 120 13.69 14.71 -55.52
N GLN A 121 13.91 15.81 -54.79
CA GLN A 121 14.80 15.84 -53.64
C GLN A 121 14.21 15.05 -52.46
N ALA A 122 14.45 13.75 -52.45
CA ALA A 122 14.59 13.06 -51.18
C ALA A 122 15.83 13.62 -50.47
N ASN A 123 15.70 14.06 -49.22
CA ASN A 123 16.83 14.50 -48.41
C ASN A 123 17.73 13.29 -48.09
N THR A 124 18.70 13.02 -48.97
CA THR A 124 19.80 12.09 -48.70
C THR A 124 20.71 12.72 -47.66
N GLU A 125 20.55 12.28 -46.40
CA GLU A 125 21.50 12.51 -45.31
C GLU A 125 22.91 12.13 -45.79
N ASP A 126 23.88 13.05 -45.72
CA ASP A 126 25.25 12.82 -46.18
C ASP A 126 25.81 11.56 -45.51
N VAL A 127 26.18 10.56 -46.31
CA VAL A 127 26.74 9.29 -45.82
C VAL A 127 27.96 9.52 -44.92
N SER A 128 28.74 10.57 -45.18
CA SER A 128 29.92 10.98 -44.39
C SER A 128 29.57 11.44 -42.97
N SER A 129 28.31 11.78 -42.69
CA SER A 129 27.86 12.25 -41.37
C SER A 129 27.49 11.14 -40.38
N TRP A 130 27.33 9.90 -40.86
CA TRP A 130 26.95 8.73 -40.03
C TRP A 130 27.70 7.44 -40.40
N LEU A 131 28.43 7.40 -41.50
CA LEU A 131 29.32 6.32 -41.95
C LEU A 131 30.65 6.97 -42.41
N PRO A 132 31.49 7.47 -41.48
CA PRO A 132 32.51 8.48 -41.78
C PRO A 132 33.76 7.97 -42.52
N ASP A 133 34.13 6.69 -42.38
CA ASP A 133 35.33 6.13 -43.03
C ASP A 133 35.07 5.87 -44.53
N PRO A 134 35.78 6.53 -45.47
CA PRO A 134 35.54 6.34 -46.92
C PRO A 134 35.90 4.94 -47.43
N THR A 135 36.77 4.22 -46.71
CA THR A 135 37.08 2.80 -46.98
C THR A 135 35.88 1.95 -46.61
N LEU A 136 35.27 2.20 -45.44
CA LEU A 136 34.05 1.51 -45.01
C LEU A 136 32.88 1.78 -45.95
N GLN A 137 32.67 3.04 -46.36
CA GLN A 137 31.68 3.41 -47.38
C GLN A 137 31.88 2.57 -48.66
N SER A 138 33.12 2.44 -49.14
CA SER A 138 33.46 1.67 -50.34
C SER A 138 33.20 0.17 -50.17
N ILE A 139 33.44 -0.39 -48.97
CA ILE A 139 33.19 -1.80 -48.64
C ILE A 139 31.68 -2.06 -48.53
N VAL A 140 30.92 -1.16 -47.90
CA VAL A 140 29.44 -1.25 -47.76
C VAL A 140 28.76 -1.14 -49.13
N ALA A 141 29.17 -0.19 -49.97
CA ALA A 141 28.70 -0.06 -51.35
C ALA A 141 28.90 -1.37 -52.15
N LYS A 142 30.12 -1.92 -52.08
CA LYS A 142 30.50 -3.20 -52.71
C LYS A 142 29.74 -4.40 -52.15
N ALA A 143 29.45 -4.45 -50.86
CA ALA A 143 28.68 -5.53 -50.22
C ALA A 143 27.18 -5.47 -50.58
N LEU A 144 26.64 -4.27 -50.79
CA LEU A 144 25.25 -4.04 -51.22
C LEU A 144 25.06 -4.08 -52.75
N GLY A 145 26.13 -3.99 -53.54
CA GLY A 145 26.07 -3.96 -55.00
C GLY A 145 25.57 -2.63 -55.59
N ILE A 146 25.86 -1.52 -54.92
CA ILE A 146 25.40 -0.15 -55.25
C ILE A 146 26.58 0.83 -55.30
N GLU A 147 26.35 2.06 -55.79
CA GLU A 147 27.35 3.13 -55.69
C GLU A 147 27.42 3.75 -54.27
N VAL A 148 28.53 4.38 -53.90
CA VAL A 148 28.68 5.00 -52.55
C VAL A 148 27.63 6.09 -52.30
N SER A 149 27.29 6.88 -53.32
CA SER A 149 26.24 7.92 -53.26
C SER A 149 24.82 7.37 -53.10
N GLU A 150 24.64 6.06 -53.20
CA GLU A 150 23.36 5.39 -53.05
C GLU A 150 23.12 4.78 -51.66
N ILE A 151 24.12 4.82 -50.76
CA ILE A 151 24.04 4.25 -49.41
C ILE A 151 23.00 5.03 -48.59
N THR A 152 22.10 4.28 -47.92
CA THR A 152 21.17 4.82 -46.92
C THR A 152 21.05 3.86 -45.74
N LYS A 153 20.61 4.37 -44.59
CA LYS A 153 20.31 3.55 -43.39
C LYS A 153 19.28 2.43 -43.67
N GLU A 154 18.38 2.63 -44.64
CA GLU A 154 17.39 1.64 -45.10
C GLU A 154 17.96 0.59 -46.08
N LYS A 155 19.14 0.83 -46.68
CA LYS A 155 19.86 -0.17 -47.48
C LYS A 155 20.85 -0.96 -46.63
N ILE A 156 21.65 -0.29 -45.78
CA ILE A 156 22.65 -0.96 -44.94
C ILE A 156 22.00 -1.90 -43.90
N SER A 157 20.81 -1.56 -43.37
CA SER A 157 20.03 -2.43 -42.47
C SER A 157 19.62 -3.77 -43.08
N LYS A 158 19.73 -3.95 -44.40
CA LYS A 158 19.47 -5.22 -45.12
C LYS A 158 20.74 -6.00 -45.45
N MET A 159 21.92 -5.47 -45.14
CA MET A 159 23.20 -6.12 -45.38
C MET A 159 23.38 -7.31 -44.42
N GLN A 160 23.52 -8.53 -44.95
CA GLN A 160 23.64 -9.75 -44.13
C GLN A 160 25.08 -10.17 -43.83
N THR A 161 26.06 -9.69 -44.60
CA THR A 161 27.48 -10.04 -44.46
C THR A 161 28.36 -8.90 -44.94
N ILE A 162 29.48 -8.67 -44.25
CA ILE A 162 30.55 -7.76 -44.68
C ILE A 162 31.91 -8.48 -44.70
N TYR A 163 32.74 -8.14 -45.67
CA TYR A 163 34.10 -8.68 -45.83
C TYR A 163 35.11 -7.54 -45.94
N ILE A 164 36.02 -7.45 -44.98
CA ILE A 164 37.19 -6.56 -44.92
C ILE A 164 38.42 -7.39 -45.25
N TYR A 165 39.09 -7.07 -46.34
CA TYR A 165 40.25 -7.80 -46.85
C TYR A 165 41.56 -7.14 -46.42
N SER A 166 42.67 -7.87 -46.54
CA SER A 166 44.01 -7.33 -46.30
C SER A 166 44.42 -6.22 -47.30
N THR A 167 43.65 -6.02 -48.38
CA THR A 167 43.80 -4.88 -49.28
C THR A 167 43.28 -3.57 -48.70
N ASP A 168 42.41 -3.64 -47.70
CA ASP A 168 41.57 -2.53 -47.25
C ASP A 168 42.28 -1.79 -46.09
N SER A 169 43.60 -1.62 -46.22
CA SER A 169 44.53 -1.23 -45.15
C SER A 169 44.37 0.21 -44.65
N ALA A 170 43.46 0.98 -45.26
CA ALA A 170 43.13 2.36 -44.87
C ALA A 170 41.93 2.43 -43.90
N LEU A 171 41.15 1.35 -43.76
CA LEU A 171 40.00 1.28 -42.86
C LEU A 171 40.47 1.38 -41.40
N ALA A 172 39.97 2.36 -40.67
CA ALA A 172 40.32 2.63 -39.28
C ALA A 172 39.12 2.75 -38.34
N ASP A 173 37.96 3.18 -38.86
CA ASP A 173 36.72 3.37 -38.10
C ASP A 173 35.60 2.50 -38.66
N LEU A 174 34.84 1.85 -37.76
CA LEU A 174 33.70 0.99 -38.07
C LEU A 174 32.34 1.67 -37.80
N SER A 175 32.34 2.92 -37.33
CA SER A 175 31.13 3.72 -37.06
C SER A 175 30.20 3.77 -38.28
N GLY A 176 28.90 3.61 -38.04
CA GLY A 176 27.86 3.47 -39.06
C GLY A 176 27.48 2.02 -39.36
N LEU A 177 28.24 1.01 -38.90
CA LEU A 177 27.82 -0.40 -38.96
C LEU A 177 26.70 -0.74 -37.98
N GLU A 178 26.44 0.06 -36.94
CA GLU A 178 25.30 -0.13 -36.02
C GLU A 178 23.93 0.00 -36.72
N TYR A 179 23.88 0.65 -37.90
CA TYR A 179 22.67 0.67 -38.74
C TYR A 179 22.47 -0.62 -39.56
N ALA A 180 23.43 -1.57 -39.56
CA ALA A 180 23.38 -2.81 -40.31
C ALA A 180 22.59 -3.90 -39.56
N THR A 181 21.33 -3.63 -39.19
CA THR A 181 20.50 -4.46 -38.27
C THR A 181 20.09 -5.85 -38.78
N SER A 182 20.60 -6.31 -39.93
CA SER A 182 20.48 -7.69 -40.42
C SER A 182 21.84 -8.38 -40.59
N LEU A 183 22.94 -7.74 -40.20
CA LEU A 183 24.29 -8.25 -40.36
C LEU A 183 24.50 -9.44 -39.43
N SER A 184 24.60 -10.62 -40.03
CA SER A 184 24.81 -11.89 -39.32
C SER A 184 26.27 -12.32 -39.25
N SER A 185 27.10 -11.79 -40.15
CA SER A 185 28.45 -12.27 -40.39
C SER A 185 29.42 -11.13 -40.66
N PHE A 186 30.41 -10.95 -39.79
CA PHE A 186 31.51 -9.99 -39.95
C PHE A 186 32.82 -10.73 -40.21
N TYR A 187 33.43 -10.50 -41.37
CA TYR A 187 34.71 -11.11 -41.75
C TYR A 187 35.80 -10.06 -41.94
N MET A 188 36.89 -10.15 -41.18
CA MET A 188 38.05 -9.27 -41.28
C MET A 188 39.36 -10.06 -41.44
N ASN A 189 40.28 -9.52 -42.25
CA ASN A 189 41.66 -9.97 -42.35
C ASN A 189 42.66 -8.80 -42.14
N GLY A 190 43.85 -9.13 -41.63
CA GLY A 190 44.56 -8.33 -40.64
C GLY A 190 45.69 -7.43 -41.12
N THR A 191 45.38 -6.44 -41.96
CA THR A 191 46.31 -5.33 -42.29
C THR A 191 45.61 -3.97 -42.36
N ASN A 192 44.46 -3.84 -41.70
CA ASN A 192 43.73 -2.59 -41.50
C ASN A 192 44.20 -1.87 -40.22
N GLN A 193 43.62 -0.70 -39.95
CA GLN A 193 43.95 0.18 -38.82
C GLN A 193 42.85 0.21 -37.75
N ILE A 194 41.88 -0.72 -37.80
CA ILE A 194 40.80 -0.78 -36.81
C ILE A 194 41.39 -1.08 -35.44
N SER A 195 41.04 -0.24 -34.46
CA SER A 195 41.46 -0.40 -33.06
C SER A 195 40.30 -0.50 -32.08
N ASP A 196 39.07 -0.19 -32.51
CA ASP A 196 37.84 -0.38 -31.75
C ASP A 196 36.86 -1.26 -32.54
N PHE A 197 36.37 -2.32 -31.89
CA PHE A 197 35.36 -3.26 -32.41
C PHE A 197 34.02 -3.14 -31.67
N SER A 198 33.89 -2.20 -30.74
CA SER A 198 32.73 -2.05 -29.86
C SER A 198 31.41 -1.83 -30.61
N VAL A 199 31.43 -1.21 -31.79
CA VAL A 199 30.24 -1.04 -32.66
C VAL A 199 29.59 -2.38 -33.05
N LEU A 200 30.36 -3.47 -33.13
CA LEU A 200 29.82 -4.80 -33.44
C LEU A 200 28.93 -5.35 -32.32
N THR A 201 29.08 -4.84 -31.08
CA THR A 201 28.19 -5.14 -29.94
C THR A 201 26.85 -4.37 -29.99
N LYS A 202 26.58 -3.64 -31.07
CA LYS A 202 25.31 -2.92 -31.33
C LYS A 202 24.50 -3.60 -32.44
N ILE A 203 24.93 -4.78 -32.88
CA ILE A 203 24.38 -5.53 -34.00
C ILE A 203 23.80 -6.83 -33.43
N ASP A 204 22.59 -6.77 -32.89
CA ASP A 204 21.93 -7.90 -32.22
C ASP A 204 21.76 -9.14 -33.12
N SER A 205 21.82 -8.94 -34.44
CA SER A 205 21.77 -10.01 -35.45
C SER A 205 23.08 -10.77 -35.66
N LEU A 206 24.20 -10.36 -35.04
CA LEU A 206 25.54 -10.87 -35.34
C LEU A 206 25.78 -12.25 -34.72
N VAL A 207 25.90 -13.27 -35.58
CA VAL A 207 26.06 -14.68 -35.19
C VAL A 207 27.51 -15.17 -35.39
N TYR A 208 28.24 -14.61 -36.36
CA TYR A 208 29.61 -14.99 -36.70
C TYR A 208 30.55 -13.76 -36.77
N ALA A 209 31.67 -13.81 -36.04
CA ALA A 209 32.70 -12.77 -36.05
C ALA A 209 34.10 -13.37 -36.29
N TYR A 210 34.77 -12.91 -37.36
CA TYR A 210 36.15 -13.26 -37.68
C TYR A 210 37.00 -11.99 -37.60
N LEU A 211 37.69 -11.80 -36.47
CA LEU A 211 38.60 -10.69 -36.18
C LEU A 211 40.05 -11.19 -36.30
N MET A 212 40.50 -11.44 -37.53
CA MET A 212 41.88 -11.91 -37.77
C MET A 212 42.82 -10.73 -38.02
N GLY A 213 43.90 -10.62 -37.24
CA GLY A 213 44.95 -9.62 -37.47
C GLY A 213 45.67 -9.13 -36.23
N ALA A 214 46.96 -8.77 -36.35
CA ALA A 214 47.80 -8.32 -35.24
C ALA A 214 47.35 -6.98 -34.59
N ASN A 215 46.36 -6.29 -35.17
CA ASN A 215 45.67 -5.14 -34.57
C ASN A 215 44.56 -5.55 -33.58
N VAL A 216 44.22 -6.83 -33.49
CA VAL A 216 43.27 -7.41 -32.53
C VAL A 216 44.03 -7.86 -31.29
N THR A 217 43.64 -7.35 -30.12
CA THR A 217 44.32 -7.55 -28.83
C THR A 217 43.32 -7.87 -27.73
N ASP A 218 43.82 -8.30 -26.57
CA ASP A 218 43.01 -8.57 -25.38
C ASP A 218 42.11 -7.40 -24.99
N ASP A 219 42.58 -6.17 -25.18
CA ASP A 219 41.85 -4.93 -24.86
C ASP A 219 40.66 -4.70 -25.81
N ASN A 220 40.83 -4.92 -27.12
CA ASN A 220 39.86 -4.48 -28.14
C ASN A 220 38.97 -5.58 -28.74
N VAL A 221 39.24 -6.87 -28.51
CA VAL A 221 38.21 -7.91 -28.64
C VAL A 221 37.05 -7.51 -27.71
N PRO A 222 35.80 -7.36 -28.20
CA PRO A 222 34.68 -7.00 -27.35
C PRO A 222 34.04 -8.23 -26.70
N ASP A 223 33.22 -8.01 -25.68
CA ASP A 223 32.20 -8.97 -25.30
C ASP A 223 31.05 -8.91 -26.32
N PHE A 224 30.65 -10.06 -26.85
CA PHE A 224 29.57 -10.21 -27.84
C PHE A 224 28.29 -10.79 -27.22
N GLY A 225 28.33 -11.24 -25.96
CA GLY A 225 27.22 -11.92 -25.29
C GLY A 225 26.69 -13.16 -26.00
N ASP A 226 25.46 -13.53 -25.67
CA ASP A 226 24.84 -14.80 -26.05
C ASP A 226 24.44 -14.96 -27.53
N ASN A 227 24.58 -13.94 -28.37
CA ASN A 227 24.16 -14.03 -29.78
C ASN A 227 25.22 -14.73 -30.67
N LEU A 228 26.48 -14.73 -30.25
CA LEU A 228 27.59 -15.20 -31.10
C LEU A 228 27.81 -16.71 -30.97
N THR A 229 27.72 -17.44 -32.09
CA THR A 229 27.98 -18.89 -32.14
C THR A 229 29.35 -19.25 -32.71
N ARG A 230 30.03 -18.31 -33.41
CA ARG A 230 31.38 -18.54 -33.95
C ARG A 230 32.27 -17.31 -33.82
N LEU A 231 33.41 -17.49 -33.14
CA LEU A 231 34.44 -16.47 -32.97
C LEU A 231 35.77 -16.97 -33.54
N ASN A 232 36.41 -16.15 -34.37
CA ASN A 232 37.73 -16.44 -34.92
C ASN A 232 38.67 -15.25 -34.70
N LEU A 233 39.71 -15.48 -33.91
CA LEU A 233 40.79 -14.57 -33.54
C LEU A 233 42.14 -15.04 -34.11
N SER A 234 42.16 -15.81 -35.21
CA SER A 234 43.39 -16.33 -35.82
C SER A 234 44.35 -15.21 -36.21
N SER A 235 45.65 -15.42 -35.94
CA SER A 235 46.72 -14.44 -36.21
C SER A 235 46.46 -13.06 -35.58
N ALA A 236 45.76 -13.03 -34.45
CA ALA A 236 45.65 -11.87 -33.57
C ALA A 236 46.91 -11.71 -32.70
N ASN A 237 46.86 -10.76 -31.77
CA ASN A 237 47.81 -10.59 -30.68
C ASN A 237 47.04 -10.67 -29.34
N VAL A 238 46.30 -11.76 -29.14
CA VAL A 238 45.63 -12.08 -27.87
C VAL A 238 46.47 -13.03 -27.01
N THR A 239 46.25 -12.97 -25.71
CA THR A 239 46.84 -13.80 -24.66
C THR A 239 45.72 -14.49 -23.87
N ASP A 240 46.06 -15.29 -22.86
CA ASP A 240 45.06 -15.88 -21.95
C ASP A 240 44.21 -14.80 -21.20
N ALA A 241 44.60 -13.52 -21.23
CA ALA A 241 43.82 -12.41 -20.70
C ALA A 241 42.52 -12.11 -21.47
N VAL A 242 42.34 -12.64 -22.69
CA VAL A 242 41.08 -12.49 -23.46
C VAL A 242 39.92 -13.30 -22.86
N TYR A 243 40.19 -14.33 -22.07
CA TYR A 243 39.18 -15.31 -21.66
C TYR A 243 37.95 -14.73 -20.94
N PRO A 244 38.05 -13.77 -20.00
CA PRO A 244 36.87 -13.22 -19.33
C PRO A 244 35.79 -12.66 -20.26
N LYS A 245 36.15 -12.17 -21.46
CA LYS A 245 35.20 -11.69 -22.46
C LYS A 245 34.58 -12.85 -23.26
N ILE A 246 35.38 -13.85 -23.60
CA ILE A 246 34.92 -15.03 -24.34
C ILE A 246 33.98 -15.90 -23.49
N LEU A 247 34.20 -15.97 -22.18
CA LEU A 247 33.37 -16.74 -21.26
C LEU A 247 31.94 -16.20 -21.11
N GLU A 248 31.65 -14.96 -21.52
CA GLU A 248 30.28 -14.41 -21.55
C GLU A 248 29.48 -14.79 -22.80
N MET A 249 30.12 -15.39 -23.80
CA MET A 249 29.46 -15.85 -25.04
C MET A 249 28.91 -17.27 -24.84
N LYS A 250 27.86 -17.47 -24.02
CA LYS A 250 27.46 -18.83 -23.56
C LYS A 250 26.97 -19.75 -24.69
N ASN A 251 26.53 -19.20 -25.82
CA ASN A 251 26.12 -19.95 -27.02
C ASN A 251 27.24 -20.15 -28.06
N LEU A 252 28.50 -19.84 -27.72
CA LEU A 252 29.65 -20.02 -28.60
C LEU A 252 29.92 -21.51 -28.88
N GLU A 253 29.65 -21.95 -30.11
CA GLU A 253 29.84 -23.33 -30.54
C GLU A 253 31.23 -23.61 -31.11
N SER A 254 31.89 -22.59 -31.67
CA SER A 254 33.18 -22.73 -32.35
C SER A 254 34.10 -21.54 -32.11
N LEU A 255 35.29 -21.83 -31.57
CA LEU A 255 36.31 -20.84 -31.22
C LEU A 255 37.64 -21.15 -31.91
N THR A 256 38.24 -20.12 -32.52
CA THR A 256 39.50 -20.24 -33.28
C THR A 256 40.52 -19.19 -32.83
N PHE A 257 41.73 -19.64 -32.49
CA PHE A 257 42.90 -18.86 -32.07
C PHE A 257 44.15 -19.16 -32.91
N GLU A 258 44.03 -19.77 -34.10
CA GLU A 258 45.20 -20.33 -34.81
C GLU A 258 46.31 -19.28 -35.02
N SER A 259 47.55 -19.63 -34.62
CA SER A 259 48.76 -18.79 -34.58
C SER A 259 48.87 -17.74 -33.45
N ASN A 260 48.01 -17.74 -32.43
CA ASN A 260 48.24 -16.95 -31.21
C ASN A 260 49.19 -17.68 -30.25
N MET A 261 50.50 -17.47 -30.40
CA MET A 261 51.54 -18.12 -29.57
C MET A 261 51.53 -17.71 -28.08
N ASN A 262 50.70 -16.73 -27.67
CA ASN A 262 50.57 -16.30 -26.27
C ASN A 262 49.30 -16.83 -25.59
N ILE A 263 48.56 -17.73 -26.26
CA ILE A 263 47.53 -18.58 -25.64
C ILE A 263 48.24 -19.83 -25.13
N THR A 264 48.30 -19.99 -23.80
CA THR A 264 49.13 -21.00 -23.11
C THR A 264 48.32 -22.07 -22.38
N THR A 265 47.02 -21.83 -22.14
CA THR A 265 46.09 -22.80 -21.56
C THR A 265 44.79 -22.86 -22.35
N ILE A 266 43.97 -23.90 -22.11
CA ILE A 266 42.56 -23.95 -22.52
C ILE A 266 41.61 -24.15 -21.34
N ALA A 267 42.12 -24.28 -20.12
CA ALA A 267 41.33 -24.66 -18.94
C ALA A 267 40.11 -23.76 -18.66
N PRO A 268 40.15 -22.42 -18.86
CA PRO A 268 38.97 -21.57 -18.64
C PRO A 268 37.81 -21.91 -19.59
N LEU A 269 38.09 -22.34 -20.82
CA LEU A 269 37.07 -22.59 -21.86
C LEU A 269 36.14 -23.77 -21.56
N ALA A 270 36.51 -24.64 -20.60
CA ALA A 270 35.63 -25.71 -20.13
C ALA A 270 34.33 -25.17 -19.48
N ALA A 271 34.28 -23.89 -19.10
CA ALA A 271 33.07 -23.24 -18.61
C ALA A 271 32.06 -22.85 -19.71
N LEU A 272 32.39 -22.99 -21.01
CA LEU A 272 31.47 -22.74 -22.12
C LEU A 272 30.56 -23.97 -22.36
N PRO A 273 29.23 -23.86 -22.17
CA PRO A 273 28.35 -25.03 -22.19
C PRO A 273 28.08 -25.58 -23.59
N ASN A 274 28.30 -24.79 -24.65
CA ASN A 274 27.96 -25.13 -26.03
C ASN A 274 29.16 -25.34 -26.96
N LEU A 275 30.40 -25.21 -26.47
CA LEU A 275 31.60 -25.23 -27.32
C LEU A 275 31.91 -26.64 -27.86
N LYS A 276 31.68 -26.85 -29.15
CA LYS A 276 31.87 -28.11 -29.89
C LYS A 276 33.20 -28.17 -30.62
N GLU A 277 33.69 -27.03 -31.11
CA GLU A 277 34.91 -26.93 -31.93
C GLU A 277 35.91 -25.91 -31.35
N LEU A 278 37.14 -26.37 -31.07
CA LEU A 278 38.25 -25.53 -30.61
C LEU A 278 39.46 -25.68 -31.53
N ARG A 279 39.92 -24.55 -32.10
CA ARG A 279 41.06 -24.48 -33.02
C ARG A 279 42.16 -23.60 -32.44
N ILE A 280 43.25 -24.22 -32.01
CA ILE A 280 44.40 -23.59 -31.34
C ILE A 280 45.72 -24.02 -32.01
N GLN A 281 45.71 -24.23 -33.32
CA GLN A 281 46.92 -24.61 -34.06
C GLN A 281 47.99 -23.53 -33.90
N PHE A 282 49.24 -23.93 -33.67
CA PHE A 282 50.39 -23.01 -33.49
C PHE A 282 50.27 -22.02 -32.29
N CYS A 283 49.42 -22.30 -31.31
CA CYS A 283 49.45 -21.65 -29.99
C CYS A 283 50.64 -22.17 -29.14
N ALA A 284 50.61 -21.98 -27.81
CA ALA A 284 51.62 -22.49 -26.88
C ALA A 284 51.05 -23.42 -25.79
N VAL A 285 49.87 -24.01 -26.03
CA VAL A 285 49.14 -24.80 -25.04
C VAL A 285 49.91 -26.06 -24.64
N SER A 286 50.23 -26.18 -23.35
CA SER A 286 50.96 -27.30 -22.77
C SER A 286 50.06 -28.35 -22.13
N ASP A 287 48.96 -27.96 -21.49
CA ASP A 287 48.09 -28.87 -20.75
C ASP A 287 46.79 -29.22 -21.50
N PHE A 288 46.61 -30.51 -21.76
CA PHE A 288 45.38 -31.10 -22.31
C PHE A 288 44.69 -32.08 -21.34
N THR A 289 45.15 -32.21 -20.09
CA THR A 289 44.47 -33.00 -19.03
C THR A 289 43.04 -32.51 -18.79
N VAL A 290 42.82 -31.20 -18.93
CA VAL A 290 41.52 -30.53 -18.79
C VAL A 290 40.51 -30.83 -19.89
N ILE A 291 40.86 -31.53 -20.98
CA ILE A 291 39.95 -31.69 -22.13
C ILE A 291 38.65 -32.43 -21.78
N ASN A 292 38.70 -33.36 -20.83
CA ASN A 292 37.54 -34.13 -20.37
C ASN A 292 36.58 -33.32 -19.48
N ASN A 293 36.93 -32.07 -19.15
CA ASN A 293 36.06 -31.16 -18.38
C ASN A 293 35.13 -30.34 -19.28
N PHE A 294 35.31 -30.37 -20.61
CA PHE A 294 34.47 -29.64 -21.55
C PHE A 294 33.12 -30.36 -21.76
N PRO A 295 31.96 -29.70 -21.60
CA PRO A 295 30.65 -30.37 -21.62
C PRO A 295 30.28 -31.06 -22.95
N VAL A 296 30.66 -30.48 -24.09
CA VAL A 296 30.21 -30.91 -25.43
C VAL A 296 31.30 -30.80 -26.53
N LEU A 297 32.57 -30.67 -26.14
CA LEU A 297 33.66 -30.49 -27.11
C LEU A 297 33.94 -31.81 -27.86
N GLU A 298 33.80 -31.77 -29.18
CA GLU A 298 33.93 -32.95 -30.06
C GLU A 298 35.04 -32.80 -31.11
N ASN A 299 35.54 -31.58 -31.33
CA ASN A 299 36.50 -31.23 -32.38
C ASN A 299 37.64 -30.36 -31.82
N LEU A 300 38.84 -30.91 -31.63
CA LEU A 300 40.05 -30.18 -31.21
C LEU A 300 41.14 -30.20 -32.30
N ALA A 301 41.46 -29.02 -32.85
CA ALA A 301 42.59 -28.81 -33.76
C ALA A 301 43.71 -28.05 -33.06
N ALA A 302 44.66 -28.78 -32.47
CA ALA A 302 45.76 -28.26 -31.66
C ALA A 302 47.15 -28.59 -32.24
N TYR A 303 47.25 -28.75 -33.56
CA TYR A 303 48.51 -29.06 -34.24
C TYR A 303 49.60 -28.00 -33.97
N GLY A 304 50.80 -28.46 -33.62
CA GLY A 304 52.00 -27.63 -33.66
C GLY A 304 52.17 -26.61 -32.52
N GLN A 305 51.78 -26.94 -31.29
CA GLN A 305 51.99 -26.10 -30.10
C GLN A 305 53.46 -25.71 -29.88
N ASN A 306 53.70 -24.54 -29.28
CA ASN A 306 55.03 -23.94 -29.07
C ASN A 306 55.29 -23.71 -27.57
N THR A 307 55.16 -24.80 -26.81
CA THR A 307 55.25 -24.86 -25.33
C THR A 307 56.54 -24.28 -24.73
N GLY A 308 56.48 -23.81 -23.49
CA GLY A 308 57.59 -23.25 -22.72
C GLY A 308 58.05 -21.84 -23.14
N ARG A 309 57.68 -21.38 -24.35
CA ARG A 309 58.25 -20.18 -24.97
C ARG A 309 57.91 -18.87 -24.25
N SER A 310 56.82 -18.87 -23.49
CA SER A 310 56.31 -17.79 -22.63
C SER A 310 56.93 -17.76 -21.24
N ASP A 311 57.69 -18.79 -20.86
CA ASP A 311 57.92 -19.12 -19.47
C ASP A 311 59.10 -18.34 -18.87
N GLY A 312 59.07 -18.17 -17.55
CA GLY A 312 60.19 -17.61 -16.80
C GLY A 312 61.41 -18.53 -16.81
N VAL A 313 62.60 -17.95 -16.66
CA VAL A 313 63.85 -18.72 -16.54
C VAL A 313 63.80 -19.56 -15.26
N THR A 314 63.94 -20.89 -15.38
CA THR A 314 63.99 -21.80 -14.22
C THR A 314 65.40 -21.82 -13.65
N MET A 315 65.53 -21.65 -12.32
CA MET A 315 66.80 -21.87 -11.64
C MET A 315 66.94 -23.36 -11.29
N ILE A 316 68.09 -23.95 -11.58
CA ILE A 316 68.46 -25.34 -11.26
C ILE A 316 69.85 -25.38 -10.61
N SER A 317 70.11 -26.39 -9.78
CA SER A 317 71.46 -26.67 -9.29
C SER A 317 72.28 -27.39 -10.35
N ALA A 318 73.56 -27.09 -10.45
CA ALA A 318 74.51 -27.82 -11.31
C ALA A 318 74.54 -29.33 -11.00
N LYS A 319 74.20 -29.74 -9.76
CA LYS A 319 74.03 -31.16 -9.39
C LYS A 319 73.02 -31.90 -10.27
N GLU A 320 71.95 -31.23 -10.70
CA GLU A 320 70.90 -31.82 -11.54
C GLU A 320 71.39 -32.19 -12.95
N LEU A 321 72.55 -31.66 -13.36
CA LEU A 321 73.18 -31.91 -14.64
C LEU A 321 74.14 -33.11 -14.63
N ASN A 322 74.40 -33.74 -13.47
CA ASN A 322 75.18 -34.99 -13.38
C ASN A 322 76.53 -34.95 -14.15
N TYR A 323 77.42 -34.00 -13.84
CA TYR A 323 78.73 -33.90 -14.50
C TYR A 323 79.65 -35.08 -14.17
N ASP A 324 80.21 -35.72 -15.20
CA ASP A 324 81.24 -36.76 -15.10
C ASP A 324 82.59 -36.20 -15.62
N ALA A 325 83.52 -36.02 -14.69
CA ALA A 325 84.87 -35.51 -14.95
C ALA A 325 85.80 -36.52 -15.66
N ALA A 326 85.47 -37.82 -15.65
CA ALA A 326 86.24 -38.85 -16.33
C ALA A 326 85.86 -38.97 -17.82
N THR A 327 84.63 -38.61 -18.20
CA THR A 327 84.19 -38.53 -19.60
C THR A 327 84.09 -37.09 -20.15
N GLN A 328 84.29 -36.08 -19.30
CA GLN A 328 84.20 -34.65 -19.65
C GLN A 328 82.84 -34.30 -20.28
N SER A 329 81.78 -34.70 -19.58
CA SER A 329 80.40 -34.61 -20.07
C SER A 329 79.39 -34.42 -18.94
N PHE A 330 78.25 -33.80 -19.23
CA PHE A 330 77.10 -33.75 -18.32
C PHE A 330 75.82 -34.25 -19.00
N PHE A 331 74.83 -34.63 -18.21
CA PHE A 331 73.54 -35.14 -18.68
C PHE A 331 72.39 -34.27 -18.17
N VAL A 332 71.65 -33.66 -19.10
CA VAL A 332 70.44 -32.88 -18.83
C VAL A 332 69.23 -33.81 -18.89
N PRO A 333 68.67 -34.25 -17.74
CA PRO A 333 67.49 -35.11 -17.73
C PRO A 333 66.24 -34.35 -18.18
N PHE A 334 65.39 -34.95 -19.01
CA PHE A 334 64.14 -34.32 -19.46
C PHE A 334 63.04 -34.23 -18.38
N SER A 335 63.35 -34.59 -17.13
CA SER A 335 62.50 -34.39 -15.96
C SER A 335 62.56 -32.96 -15.41
N ILE A 336 63.64 -32.20 -15.64
CA ILE A 336 63.76 -30.79 -15.19
C ILE A 336 63.11 -29.80 -16.17
N MET A 337 62.49 -30.29 -17.24
CA MET A 337 61.86 -29.49 -18.29
C MET A 337 60.38 -29.20 -17.90
N PRO A 338 60.05 -28.02 -17.36
CA PRO A 338 58.68 -27.69 -16.95
C PRO A 338 57.74 -27.61 -18.16
N ASN A 339 56.42 -27.61 -17.93
CA ASN A 339 55.41 -27.19 -18.92
C ASN A 339 55.51 -27.86 -20.31
N ARG A 340 56.01 -29.09 -20.36
CA ARG A 340 55.97 -29.95 -21.56
C ARG A 340 54.52 -30.28 -21.91
N LEU A 341 54.25 -30.43 -23.20
CA LEU A 341 52.94 -30.85 -23.70
C LEU A 341 52.52 -32.16 -23.02
N THR A 342 51.38 -32.15 -22.34
CA THR A 342 50.81 -33.29 -21.61
C THR A 342 49.41 -33.58 -22.14
N ASN A 343 49.21 -34.79 -22.67
CA ASN A 343 47.94 -35.28 -23.21
C ASN A 343 46.92 -35.57 -22.10
N PHE A 344 45.66 -35.81 -22.46
CA PHE A 344 44.56 -36.00 -21.50
C PHE A 344 44.73 -37.21 -20.55
N ASP A 345 45.49 -38.21 -20.99
CA ASP A 345 45.82 -39.46 -20.28
C ASP A 345 47.15 -39.36 -19.50
N GLY A 346 47.77 -38.18 -19.46
CA GLY A 346 49.09 -37.96 -18.88
C GLY A 346 50.26 -38.33 -19.79
N TYR A 347 50.03 -38.72 -21.05
CA TYR A 347 51.12 -38.96 -22.00
C TYR A 347 51.85 -37.65 -22.35
N VAL A 348 53.14 -37.59 -22.01
CA VAL A 348 54.04 -36.47 -22.35
C VAL A 348 54.90 -36.88 -23.56
N PRO A 349 54.71 -36.28 -24.76
CA PRO A 349 55.46 -36.70 -25.94
C PRO A 349 56.98 -36.50 -25.78
N PRO A 350 57.81 -37.43 -26.27
CA PRO A 350 59.26 -37.28 -26.24
C PRO A 350 59.73 -36.13 -27.15
N PHE A 351 60.92 -35.60 -26.88
CA PHE A 351 61.58 -34.64 -27.77
C PHE A 351 62.19 -35.35 -29.00
N SER A 352 62.60 -34.59 -30.01
CA SER A 352 63.31 -35.12 -31.16
C SER A 352 64.71 -35.59 -30.76
N THR A 353 64.99 -36.88 -30.92
CA THR A 353 66.33 -37.47 -30.72
C THR A 353 67.35 -37.04 -31.78
N SER A 354 66.95 -36.19 -32.75
CA SER A 354 67.88 -35.58 -33.69
C SER A 354 68.55 -34.34 -33.10
N ASN A 355 69.89 -34.40 -33.03
CA ASN A 355 70.78 -33.28 -32.72
C ASN A 355 71.00 -32.30 -33.89
N SER A 356 70.28 -32.45 -35.01
CA SER A 356 70.39 -31.52 -36.15
C SER A 356 69.76 -30.17 -35.83
N GLN A 357 70.36 -29.08 -36.31
CA GLN A 357 69.98 -27.69 -35.97
C GLN A 357 68.53 -27.31 -36.33
N SER A 358 67.85 -28.07 -37.20
CA SER A 358 66.44 -27.88 -37.57
C SER A 358 65.45 -28.69 -36.73
N GLN A 359 65.97 -29.50 -35.81
CA GLN A 359 65.25 -30.39 -34.89
C GLN A 359 65.50 -30.02 -33.43
N THR A 360 66.78 -29.76 -33.08
CA THR A 360 67.21 -29.33 -31.75
C THR A 360 68.22 -28.19 -31.86
N TYR A 361 67.99 -27.15 -31.07
CA TYR A 361 68.91 -26.08 -30.72
C TYR A 361 69.19 -26.19 -29.22
N PHE A 362 70.47 -26.19 -28.86
CA PHE A 362 70.94 -26.21 -27.47
C PHE A 362 72.04 -25.16 -27.36
N ASP A 363 71.98 -24.29 -26.36
CA ASP A 363 73.06 -23.36 -26.02
C ASP A 363 73.47 -23.42 -24.56
N LEU A 364 74.70 -22.97 -24.30
CA LEU A 364 75.25 -22.68 -22.99
C LEU A 364 75.76 -21.25 -22.99
N ASN A 365 75.43 -20.46 -21.98
CA ASN A 365 75.76 -19.03 -21.89
C ASN A 365 75.34 -18.23 -23.15
N GLY A 366 74.29 -18.67 -23.87
CA GLY A 366 73.85 -18.08 -25.13
C GLY A 366 74.65 -18.49 -26.39
N VAL A 367 75.65 -19.37 -26.26
CA VAL A 367 76.46 -19.89 -27.37
C VAL A 367 75.93 -21.25 -27.82
N GLN A 368 75.38 -21.34 -29.03
CA GLN A 368 74.83 -22.58 -29.56
C GLN A 368 75.93 -23.65 -29.72
N LEU A 369 75.69 -24.85 -29.17
CA LEU A 369 76.62 -25.96 -29.29
C LEU A 369 76.56 -26.64 -30.67
N PRO A 370 77.69 -27.13 -31.21
CA PRO A 370 77.71 -27.98 -32.38
C PRO A 370 77.04 -29.33 -32.11
N SER A 371 76.34 -29.87 -33.11
CA SER A 371 75.61 -31.15 -33.00
C SER A 371 76.51 -32.35 -32.65
N SER A 372 77.83 -32.25 -32.83
CA SER A 372 78.80 -33.28 -32.44
C SER A 372 78.93 -33.47 -30.93
N GLN A 373 78.68 -32.43 -30.13
CA GLN A 373 78.72 -32.51 -28.66
C GLN A 373 77.41 -33.03 -28.05
N LEU A 374 76.35 -33.19 -28.84
CA LEU A 374 74.99 -33.48 -28.37
C LEU A 374 74.57 -34.92 -28.72
N SER A 375 74.42 -35.76 -27.69
CA SER A 375 73.75 -37.07 -27.80
C SER A 375 72.38 -36.98 -27.13
N ILE A 376 71.30 -37.38 -27.82
CA ILE A 376 69.92 -37.18 -27.35
C ILE A 376 69.21 -38.53 -27.29
N THR A 377 68.57 -38.79 -26.14
CA THR A 377 67.75 -39.99 -25.86
C THR A 377 66.38 -39.55 -25.37
N ASP A 378 65.40 -40.46 -25.30
CA ASP A 378 64.07 -40.14 -24.75
C ASP A 378 64.08 -39.73 -23.25
N GLN A 379 65.23 -39.82 -22.58
CA GLN A 379 65.41 -39.46 -21.17
C GLN A 379 66.15 -38.13 -20.97
N GLY A 380 66.89 -37.62 -21.96
CA GLY A 380 67.69 -36.41 -21.80
C GLY A 380 68.78 -36.23 -22.86
N VAL A 381 69.55 -35.15 -22.69
CA VAL A 381 70.69 -34.77 -23.55
C VAL A 381 72.00 -34.97 -22.80
N THR A 382 72.90 -35.78 -23.34
CA THR A 382 74.32 -35.78 -22.92
C THR A 382 75.06 -34.73 -23.72
N VAL A 383 75.72 -33.80 -23.03
CA VAL A 383 76.62 -32.80 -23.60
C VAL A 383 78.06 -33.24 -23.33
N SER A 384 78.86 -33.35 -24.38
CA SER A 384 80.24 -33.87 -24.35
C SER A 384 81.28 -32.80 -24.70
N ASP A 385 82.56 -33.11 -24.47
CA ASP A 385 83.71 -32.22 -24.67
C ASP A 385 83.65 -30.94 -23.79
N ILE A 386 83.35 -31.10 -22.50
CA ILE A 386 83.23 -30.02 -21.50
C ILE A 386 84.20 -30.29 -20.34
N THR A 387 85.23 -29.44 -20.16
CA THR A 387 86.15 -29.51 -19.02
C THR A 387 85.48 -29.10 -17.70
N PRO A 388 86.03 -29.47 -16.52
CA PRO A 388 85.46 -29.06 -15.23
C PRO A 388 85.39 -27.53 -15.10
N GLU A 389 86.44 -26.82 -15.53
CA GLU A 389 86.50 -25.35 -15.51
C GLU A 389 85.48 -24.71 -16.48
N GLU A 390 85.14 -25.37 -17.58
CA GLU A 390 84.05 -24.93 -18.47
C GLU A 390 82.67 -25.22 -17.88
N PHE A 391 82.50 -26.35 -17.16
CA PHE A 391 81.23 -26.72 -16.52
C PHE A 391 80.86 -25.74 -15.39
N GLU A 392 81.78 -25.44 -14.48
CA GLU A 392 81.65 -24.38 -13.45
C GLU A 392 81.41 -22.99 -14.10
N GLY A 393 81.84 -22.82 -15.36
CA GLY A 393 81.59 -21.64 -16.18
C GLY A 393 80.17 -21.55 -16.77
N ILE A 394 79.33 -22.58 -16.68
CA ILE A 394 77.96 -22.57 -17.24
C ILE A 394 77.02 -21.85 -16.27
N HIS A 395 76.54 -20.67 -16.65
CA HIS A 395 75.59 -19.88 -15.86
C HIS A 395 74.17 -19.94 -16.44
N THR A 396 74.02 -20.16 -17.76
CA THR A 396 72.71 -20.37 -18.39
C THR A 396 72.72 -21.45 -19.46
N MET A 397 71.55 -22.02 -19.72
CA MET A 397 71.31 -23.03 -20.75
C MET A 397 69.96 -22.78 -21.43
N LYS A 398 69.89 -22.76 -22.76
CA LYS A 398 68.61 -22.77 -23.50
C LYS A 398 68.44 -24.07 -24.27
N TYR A 399 67.35 -24.78 -24.00
CA TYR A 399 66.91 -25.94 -24.78
C TYR A 399 65.74 -25.56 -25.67
N ASN A 400 65.81 -25.86 -26.96
CA ASN A 400 64.74 -25.67 -27.92
C ASN A 400 64.69 -26.87 -28.87
N SER A 401 63.62 -27.67 -28.84
CA SER A 401 63.50 -28.86 -29.68
C SER A 401 62.09 -29.10 -30.18
N ARG A 402 61.97 -29.86 -31.27
CA ARG A 402 60.69 -30.36 -31.78
C ARG A 402 60.15 -31.48 -30.89
N LEU A 403 58.83 -31.51 -30.71
CA LEU A 403 58.15 -32.64 -30.09
C LEU A 403 58.03 -33.78 -31.12
N ASN A 404 58.46 -34.98 -30.73
CA ASN A 404 58.26 -36.22 -31.50
C ASN A 404 56.84 -36.75 -31.24
N ASN A 405 55.84 -35.98 -31.67
CA ASN A 405 54.41 -36.27 -31.47
C ASN A 405 53.65 -36.46 -32.81
N PRO A 406 54.00 -37.44 -33.67
CA PRO A 406 53.29 -37.64 -34.93
C PRO A 406 51.83 -38.06 -34.72
N ALA A 407 50.94 -37.69 -35.65
CA ALA A 407 49.52 -38.01 -35.57
C ALA A 407 49.28 -39.52 -35.47
N GLY A 408 48.40 -39.94 -34.55
CA GLY A 408 48.11 -41.36 -34.29
C GLY A 408 49.09 -42.07 -33.35
N THR A 409 49.97 -41.34 -32.63
CA THR A 409 50.84 -41.93 -31.57
C THR A 409 50.47 -41.56 -30.14
N TYR A 410 49.44 -40.72 -29.97
CA TYR A 410 48.80 -40.37 -28.70
C TYR A 410 47.37 -40.90 -28.69
N ALA A 411 46.80 -41.11 -27.50
CA ALA A 411 45.39 -41.44 -27.36
C ALA A 411 44.49 -40.27 -27.77
N GLN A 412 43.24 -40.57 -28.12
CA GLN A 412 42.16 -39.61 -28.34
C GLN A 412 41.09 -39.81 -27.24
N PRO A 413 40.49 -38.74 -26.67
CA PRO A 413 39.43 -38.90 -25.68
C PRO A 413 38.15 -39.47 -26.30
N ASP A 414 37.34 -40.15 -25.48
CA ASP A 414 36.02 -40.63 -25.88
C ASP A 414 35.11 -39.47 -26.33
N GLY A 415 34.23 -39.74 -27.30
CA GLY A 415 33.27 -38.75 -27.82
C GLY A 415 33.82 -37.78 -28.89
N PHE A 416 35.13 -37.58 -28.99
CA PHE A 416 35.71 -36.72 -30.02
C PHE A 416 35.56 -37.33 -31.42
N SER A 417 35.16 -36.50 -32.39
CA SER A 417 35.19 -36.81 -33.82
C SER A 417 36.50 -36.39 -34.48
N PHE A 418 37.21 -35.39 -33.93
CA PHE A 418 38.55 -35.00 -34.33
C PHE A 418 39.38 -34.55 -33.13
N TYR A 419 40.56 -35.17 -32.93
CA TYR A 419 41.50 -34.79 -31.87
C TYR A 419 42.94 -34.80 -32.40
N ALA A 420 43.58 -33.63 -32.48
CA ALA A 420 44.92 -33.50 -33.08
C ALA A 420 45.84 -32.57 -32.30
N ILE A 421 46.64 -33.12 -31.38
CA ILE A 421 47.72 -32.44 -30.63
C ILE A 421 49.13 -32.66 -31.25
N SER A 422 49.19 -33.16 -32.49
CA SER A 422 50.44 -33.60 -33.13
C SER A 422 51.43 -32.48 -33.47
N SER A 423 52.70 -32.86 -33.61
CA SER A 423 53.86 -31.99 -33.81
C SER A 423 54.03 -31.00 -32.65
N GLY A 424 54.88 -29.99 -32.84
CA GLY A 424 55.09 -28.90 -31.89
C GLY A 424 56.57 -28.60 -31.67
N THR A 425 56.82 -27.57 -30.87
CA THR A 425 58.12 -27.21 -30.34
C THR A 425 58.01 -26.95 -28.84
N TYR A 426 59.15 -27.08 -28.19
CA TYR A 426 59.37 -26.70 -26.80
C TYR A 426 60.60 -25.82 -26.76
N LEU A 427 60.53 -24.70 -26.04
CA LEU A 427 61.66 -23.82 -25.77
C LEU A 427 61.66 -23.49 -24.28
N HIS A 428 62.76 -23.71 -23.59
CA HIS A 428 62.92 -23.27 -22.20
C HIS A 428 64.32 -22.76 -21.90
N GLN A 429 64.41 -21.91 -20.88
CA GLN A 429 65.65 -21.27 -20.43
C GLN A 429 65.92 -21.57 -18.96
N PHE A 430 67.16 -21.89 -18.66
CA PHE A 430 67.63 -22.22 -17.33
C PHE A 430 68.75 -21.28 -16.88
N ALA A 431 68.74 -20.93 -15.60
CA ALA A 431 69.88 -20.38 -14.87
C ALA A 431 70.46 -21.49 -13.99
N ILE A 432 71.77 -21.67 -14.03
CA ILE A 432 72.47 -22.77 -13.36
C ILE A 432 73.24 -22.23 -12.16
N ASN A 433 72.93 -22.75 -10.98
CA ASN A 433 73.59 -22.41 -9.73
C ASN A 433 74.60 -23.50 -9.35
N HIS A 434 75.88 -23.13 -9.28
CA HIS A 434 76.98 -24.00 -8.83
C HIS A 434 77.16 -24.02 -7.31
N GLN A 435 76.51 -23.11 -6.58
CA GLN A 435 76.43 -23.24 -5.12
C GLN A 435 75.47 -24.39 -4.77
N GLU A 436 75.83 -25.19 -3.77
CA GLU A 436 74.93 -26.23 -3.28
C GLU A 436 73.79 -25.58 -2.47
N ALA A 437 72.54 -26.01 -2.65
CA ALA A 437 71.48 -25.64 -1.73
C ALA A 437 71.81 -26.16 -0.33
N ALA A 438 71.68 -25.31 0.69
CA ALA A 438 71.82 -25.71 2.08
C ALA A 438 70.61 -26.51 2.55
N ALA A 439 70.73 -27.17 3.70
CA ALA A 439 69.57 -27.50 4.51
C ALA A 439 69.01 -26.23 5.17
N ASP A 440 67.69 -26.07 5.16
CA ASP A 440 67.03 -24.90 5.74
C ASP A 440 67.40 -24.70 7.23
N VAL A 441 67.64 -23.45 7.61
CA VAL A 441 67.77 -23.08 9.02
C VAL A 441 66.36 -22.93 9.60
N THR A 442 65.97 -23.84 10.49
CA THR A 442 64.64 -23.83 11.12
C THR A 442 64.67 -22.91 12.34
N VAL A 443 63.77 -21.93 12.39
CA VAL A 443 63.57 -21.04 13.55
C VAL A 443 62.33 -21.51 14.31
N GLU A 444 62.53 -21.98 15.53
CA GLU A 444 61.49 -22.56 16.39
C GLU A 444 61.04 -21.57 17.48
N TYR A 445 59.78 -21.69 17.91
CA TYR A 445 59.15 -20.83 18.90
C TYR A 445 58.54 -21.69 20.00
N VAL A 446 59.13 -21.64 21.20
CA VAL A 446 58.71 -22.48 22.33
C VAL A 446 58.41 -21.68 23.60
N ASP A 447 57.57 -22.24 24.46
CA ASP A 447 57.42 -21.76 25.83
C ASP A 447 58.59 -22.19 26.75
N THR A 448 58.54 -21.81 28.02
CA THR A 448 59.55 -22.18 29.03
C THR A 448 59.60 -23.66 29.38
N ASP A 449 58.57 -24.45 29.02
CA ASP A 449 58.52 -25.89 29.23
C ASP A 449 58.96 -26.68 27.98
N GLY A 450 59.17 -25.99 26.86
CA GLY A 450 59.64 -26.53 25.58
C GLY A 450 58.53 -26.91 24.59
N ASN A 451 57.28 -26.49 24.82
CA ASN A 451 56.18 -26.76 23.89
C ASN A 451 56.18 -25.73 22.74
N GLU A 452 55.86 -26.17 21.51
CA GLU A 452 55.68 -25.26 20.36
C GLU A 452 54.50 -24.30 20.59
N ILE A 453 54.76 -22.99 20.46
CA ILE A 453 53.74 -21.92 20.64
C ILE A 453 53.44 -21.15 19.35
N HIS A 454 54.26 -21.31 18.32
CA HIS A 454 54.04 -20.77 16.99
C HIS A 454 54.77 -21.65 15.97
N ALA A 455 54.14 -21.86 14.80
CA ALA A 455 54.71 -22.68 13.73
C ALA A 455 56.13 -22.21 13.37
N PRO A 456 57.09 -23.13 13.16
CA PRO A 456 58.46 -22.76 12.85
C PRO A 456 58.56 -22.03 11.51
N GLN A 457 59.51 -21.10 11.43
CA GLN A 457 59.91 -20.46 10.17
C GLN A 457 61.17 -21.15 9.60
N VAL A 458 61.43 -20.95 8.32
CA VAL A 458 62.66 -21.45 7.66
C VAL A 458 63.43 -20.31 7.00
N ILE A 459 64.76 -20.37 7.07
CA ILE A 459 65.67 -19.53 6.30
C ILE A 459 66.37 -20.44 5.29
N SER A 460 65.98 -20.29 4.01
CA SER A 460 66.54 -21.05 2.88
C SER A 460 67.67 -20.29 2.20
N GLY A 461 68.66 -21.00 1.68
CA GLY A 461 69.83 -20.44 1.00
C GLY A 461 70.79 -21.51 0.50
N ASN A 462 72.02 -21.12 0.21
CA ASN A 462 73.09 -22.00 -0.27
C ASN A 462 74.10 -22.31 0.84
N VAL A 463 74.84 -23.41 0.70
CA VAL A 463 75.94 -23.79 1.61
C VAL A 463 76.99 -22.68 1.60
N GLY A 464 77.21 -22.04 2.75
CA GLY A 464 78.10 -20.90 2.90
C GLY A 464 77.43 -19.51 2.82
N ASP A 465 76.13 -19.41 2.52
CA ASP A 465 75.40 -18.14 2.69
C ASP A 465 75.27 -17.79 4.18
N ASP A 466 75.37 -16.51 4.52
CA ASP A 466 75.12 -16.00 5.88
C ASP A 466 73.61 -15.95 6.17
N TYR A 467 73.19 -16.48 7.32
CA TYR A 467 71.84 -16.34 7.86
C TYR A 467 71.80 -15.44 9.11
N ASP A 468 70.72 -14.66 9.23
CA ASP A 468 70.46 -13.77 10.37
C ASP A 468 69.02 -13.94 10.89
N ALA A 469 68.88 -14.80 11.90
CA ALA A 469 67.64 -15.00 12.64
C ALA A 469 67.44 -13.94 13.75
N THR A 470 68.27 -12.89 13.83
CA THR A 470 68.15 -11.83 14.86
C THR A 470 67.21 -10.69 14.47
N THR A 471 66.70 -10.67 13.24
CA THR A 471 65.79 -9.62 12.75
C THR A 471 64.38 -9.74 13.33
N ASP A 472 63.61 -8.66 13.26
CA ASP A 472 62.21 -8.59 13.72
C ASP A 472 61.26 -9.53 12.94
N VAL A 473 61.70 -10.10 11.80
CA VAL A 473 60.97 -11.13 11.05
C VAL A 473 60.96 -12.45 11.82
N TYR A 474 62.10 -12.79 12.43
CA TYR A 474 62.31 -14.05 13.14
C TYR A 474 62.11 -13.91 14.65
N LYS A 475 62.34 -12.72 15.24
CA LYS A 475 61.98 -12.40 16.63
C LYS A 475 60.51 -11.99 16.74
N LEU A 476 59.62 -12.95 16.53
CA LEU A 476 58.18 -12.71 16.50
C LEU A 476 57.65 -12.11 17.82
N THR A 477 56.66 -11.22 17.70
CA THR A 477 55.75 -10.89 18.81
C THR A 477 54.60 -11.90 18.76
N ILE A 478 54.59 -12.85 19.69
CA ILE A 478 53.58 -13.92 19.76
C ILE A 478 52.48 -13.48 20.73
N SER A 479 51.20 -13.67 20.36
CA SER A 479 50.09 -13.21 21.21
C SER A 479 49.97 -14.09 22.46
N GLY A 480 50.04 -13.48 23.64
CA GLY A 480 50.03 -14.20 24.92
C GLY A 480 51.39 -14.78 25.34
N TYR A 481 52.50 -14.36 24.72
CA TYR A 481 53.86 -14.81 25.02
C TYR A 481 54.90 -13.69 24.85
N THR A 482 55.62 -13.36 25.92
CA THR A 482 56.75 -12.42 25.91
C THR A 482 58.07 -13.16 25.73
N LEU A 483 58.87 -12.78 24.72
CA LEU A 483 60.21 -13.34 24.45
C LEU A 483 61.12 -13.24 25.69
N ASP A 484 61.65 -14.37 26.18
CA ASP A 484 62.59 -14.34 27.30
C ASP A 484 63.97 -13.88 26.84
N THR A 485 64.19 -12.58 26.95
CA THR A 485 65.47 -11.90 26.67
C THR A 485 66.68 -12.44 27.45
N LYS A 486 66.49 -13.33 28.44
CA LYS A 486 67.57 -14.04 29.14
C LYS A 486 67.97 -15.36 28.46
N GLN A 487 67.13 -15.90 27.58
CA GLN A 487 67.27 -17.20 26.91
C GLN A 487 67.27 -17.05 25.38
N LEU A 488 68.01 -16.06 24.88
CA LEU A 488 68.20 -15.86 23.44
C LEU A 488 69.18 -16.91 22.86
N PRO A 489 68.89 -17.53 21.70
CA PRO A 489 69.73 -18.56 21.10
C PRO A 489 71.10 -18.01 20.67
N THR A 490 72.16 -18.75 21.00
CA THR A 490 73.55 -18.33 20.73
C THR A 490 73.99 -18.53 19.27
N ASN A 491 73.21 -19.25 18.48
CA ASN A 491 73.43 -19.52 17.05
C ASN A 491 72.45 -18.75 16.14
N SER A 492 71.90 -17.63 16.63
CA SER A 492 70.95 -16.77 15.90
C SER A 492 71.52 -16.13 14.63
N THR A 493 72.82 -16.24 14.39
CA THR A 493 73.51 -15.86 13.15
C THR A 493 74.57 -16.92 12.84
N GLY A 494 74.80 -17.22 11.57
CA GLY A 494 75.88 -18.12 11.15
C GLY A 494 75.90 -18.32 9.63
N THR A 495 76.76 -19.22 9.16
CA THR A 495 76.74 -19.69 7.76
C THR A 495 75.85 -20.93 7.65
N MET A 496 75.04 -21.01 6.60
CA MET A 496 74.25 -22.20 6.26
C MET A 496 75.13 -23.38 5.84
N SER A 497 74.66 -24.61 6.02
CA SER A 497 75.41 -25.84 5.73
C SER A 497 74.55 -26.94 5.09
N ASP A 498 75.17 -28.05 4.67
CA ASP A 498 74.46 -29.25 4.20
C ASP A 498 73.73 -30.00 5.35
N GLN A 499 74.05 -29.68 6.61
CA GLN A 499 73.35 -30.14 7.80
C GLN A 499 72.26 -29.15 8.22
N ALA A 500 71.09 -29.66 8.60
CA ALA A 500 70.01 -28.85 9.14
C ALA A 500 70.44 -28.16 10.45
N GLN A 501 70.05 -26.89 10.61
CA GLN A 501 70.39 -26.06 11.76
C GLN A 501 69.10 -25.52 12.40
N THR A 502 69.00 -25.57 13.74
CA THR A 502 67.83 -25.10 14.48
C THR A 502 68.18 -23.89 15.35
N VAL A 503 67.37 -22.85 15.31
CA VAL A 503 67.46 -21.64 16.14
C VAL A 503 66.18 -21.50 16.96
N THR A 504 66.21 -21.90 18.23
CA THR A 504 65.02 -21.90 19.09
C THR A 504 64.94 -20.61 19.92
N TYR A 505 63.83 -19.86 19.78
CA TYR A 505 63.51 -18.73 20.65
C TYR A 505 62.53 -19.16 21.76
N VAL A 506 62.91 -18.89 23.01
CA VAL A 506 62.12 -19.24 24.21
C VAL A 506 61.30 -18.03 24.68
N TYR A 507 60.02 -18.23 24.97
CA TYR A 507 59.10 -17.21 25.44
C TYR A 507 58.52 -17.58 26.80
N ALA A 508 58.40 -16.60 27.69
CA ALA A 508 57.56 -16.71 28.87
C ALA A 508 56.10 -16.47 28.45
N LYS A 509 55.18 -17.33 28.89
CA LYS A 509 53.75 -17.11 28.69
C LYS A 509 53.32 -15.83 29.40
N ASP A 510 52.61 -14.95 28.70
CA ASP A 510 52.05 -13.75 29.31
C ASP A 510 51.01 -14.17 30.35
N PRO A 511 50.94 -13.49 31.51
CA PRO A 511 49.88 -13.71 32.47
C PRO A 511 48.55 -13.26 31.84
N VAL A 512 47.75 -14.23 31.40
CA VAL A 512 46.43 -14.01 30.84
C VAL A 512 45.55 -13.47 31.95
N LYS A 513 45.12 -12.20 31.86
CA LYS A 513 44.16 -11.65 32.81
C LYS A 513 42.90 -12.52 32.86
N ALA A 514 42.48 -12.83 34.07
CA ALA A 514 41.17 -13.43 34.29
C ALA A 514 40.06 -12.42 33.98
N ALA A 515 38.83 -12.91 33.87
CA ALA A 515 37.70 -12.05 34.16
C ALA A 515 37.68 -11.76 35.67
N ASP A 516 37.52 -10.49 36.05
CA ASP A 516 37.55 -10.09 37.46
C ASP A 516 36.43 -10.80 38.25
N VAL A 517 36.77 -11.40 39.39
CA VAL A 517 35.79 -12.08 40.24
C VAL A 517 34.97 -11.01 40.94
N THR A 518 33.67 -10.95 40.64
CA THR A 518 32.78 -9.91 41.14
C THR A 518 32.12 -10.38 42.43
N VAL A 519 32.39 -9.68 43.54
CA VAL A 519 31.74 -9.92 44.82
C VAL A 519 30.55 -8.98 44.93
N GLU A 520 29.34 -9.55 44.92
CA GLU A 520 28.07 -8.83 44.96
C GLU A 520 27.47 -8.84 46.37
N TYR A 521 26.79 -7.76 46.71
CA TYR A 521 26.19 -7.53 48.02
C TYR A 521 24.70 -7.26 47.85
N VAL A 522 23.87 -8.25 48.17
CA VAL A 522 22.42 -8.19 47.93
C VAL A 522 21.60 -8.39 49.20
N ASP A 523 20.37 -7.88 49.22
CA ASP A 523 19.37 -8.29 50.20
C ASP A 523 18.77 -9.67 49.88
N THR A 524 17.86 -10.14 50.72
CA THR A 524 17.16 -11.43 50.56
C THR A 524 16.26 -11.53 49.33
N ASP A 525 15.92 -10.39 48.70
CA ASP A 525 15.10 -10.32 47.49
C ASP A 525 15.97 -10.18 46.21
N GLY A 526 17.29 -10.04 46.37
CA GLY A 526 18.27 -9.96 45.29
C GLY A 526 18.62 -8.54 44.83
N ASN A 527 18.21 -7.49 45.55
CA ASN A 527 18.56 -6.10 45.21
C ASN A 527 19.98 -5.76 45.67
N GLU A 528 20.74 -5.01 44.86
CA GLU A 528 22.06 -4.50 45.25
C GLU A 528 21.94 -3.51 46.44
N ILE A 529 22.55 -3.84 47.58
CA ILE A 529 22.56 -3.02 48.80
C ILE A 529 23.89 -2.30 49.04
N HIS A 530 24.95 -2.73 48.35
CA HIS A 530 26.26 -2.09 48.36
C HIS A 530 26.95 -2.35 47.03
N ALA A 531 27.65 -1.33 46.51
CA ALA A 531 28.38 -1.43 45.24
C ALA A 531 29.30 -2.68 45.22
N PRO A 532 29.29 -3.47 44.14
CA PRO A 532 30.09 -4.70 44.06
C PRO A 532 31.59 -4.38 44.12
N GLN A 533 32.34 -5.33 44.67
CA GLN A 533 33.80 -5.29 44.68
C GLN A 533 34.36 -6.28 43.66
N VAL A 534 35.58 -6.05 43.20
CA VAL A 534 36.26 -6.96 42.25
C VAL A 534 37.54 -7.50 42.85
N ILE A 535 37.79 -8.79 42.62
CA ILE A 535 39.08 -9.44 42.85
C ILE A 535 39.74 -9.62 41.48
N THR A 536 40.81 -8.87 41.23
CA THR A 536 41.47 -8.80 39.93
C THR A 536 42.74 -9.66 39.92
N GLY A 537 42.96 -10.42 38.86
CA GLY A 537 44.10 -11.35 38.76
C GLY A 537 44.22 -12.00 37.38
N ASN A 538 44.89 -13.15 37.32
CA ASN A 538 45.20 -13.88 36.10
C ASN A 538 44.55 -15.27 36.12
N VAL A 539 44.31 -15.85 34.93
CA VAL A 539 43.74 -17.19 34.80
C VAL A 539 44.68 -18.21 35.44
N GLY A 540 44.23 -18.86 36.51
CA GLY A 540 45.05 -19.75 37.34
C GLY A 540 45.48 -19.18 38.70
N ASP A 541 45.26 -17.89 38.99
CA ASP A 541 45.46 -17.34 40.34
C ASP A 541 44.34 -17.78 41.29
N ASP A 542 44.68 -18.10 42.54
CA ASP A 542 43.71 -18.38 43.61
C ASP A 542 43.02 -17.08 44.08
N TYR A 543 41.71 -17.13 44.34
CA TYR A 543 40.95 -16.05 44.98
C TYR A 543 40.26 -16.51 46.27
N ASP A 544 40.20 -15.60 47.25
CA ASP A 544 39.52 -15.81 48.54
C ASP A 544 38.62 -14.60 48.88
N ALA A 545 37.37 -14.71 48.46
CA ALA A 545 36.29 -13.80 48.83
C ALA A 545 35.72 -14.09 50.22
N THR A 546 36.27 -15.04 50.99
CA THR A 546 35.81 -15.39 52.35
C THR A 546 36.47 -14.58 53.47
N THR A 547 37.41 -13.70 53.14
CA THR A 547 38.06 -12.80 54.10
C THR A 547 37.15 -11.65 54.56
N ASP A 548 37.46 -11.04 55.71
CA ASP A 548 36.73 -9.89 56.27
C ASP A 548 36.80 -8.62 55.38
N VAL A 549 37.63 -8.62 54.33
CA VAL A 549 37.67 -7.57 53.30
C VAL A 549 36.43 -7.63 52.40
N TYR A 550 35.91 -8.83 52.16
CA TYR A 550 34.78 -9.13 51.28
C TYR A 550 33.52 -9.57 52.06
N LYS A 551 33.63 -9.92 53.34
CA LYS A 551 32.49 -10.06 54.26
C LYS A 551 32.19 -8.71 54.93
N LEU A 552 31.75 -7.74 54.13
CA LEU A 552 31.51 -6.37 54.57
C LEU A 552 30.52 -6.29 55.75
N THR A 553 30.78 -5.37 56.68
CA THR A 553 29.75 -4.91 57.62
C THR A 553 28.98 -3.78 56.96
N ILE A 554 27.80 -4.08 56.41
CA ILE A 554 26.97 -3.11 55.69
C ILE A 554 26.00 -2.47 56.70
N ASN A 555 26.01 -1.14 56.81
CA ASN A 555 25.25 -0.44 57.85
C ASN A 555 23.74 -0.56 57.60
N GLY A 556 23.03 -1.29 58.47
CA GLY A 556 21.61 -1.61 58.28
C GLY A 556 21.36 -2.98 57.64
N TYR A 557 22.36 -3.86 57.53
CA TYR A 557 22.28 -5.19 56.93
C TYR A 557 23.24 -6.19 57.61
N THR A 558 22.69 -7.25 58.22
CA THR A 558 23.45 -8.41 58.76
C THR A 558 23.61 -9.48 57.69
N LEU A 559 24.84 -9.95 57.48
CA LEU A 559 25.15 -11.07 56.57
C LEU A 559 24.33 -12.32 56.95
N ASP A 560 23.55 -12.88 56.01
CA ASP A 560 22.81 -14.12 56.28
C ASP A 560 23.76 -15.32 56.24
N THR A 561 24.27 -15.67 57.42
CA THR A 561 25.15 -16.83 57.64
C THR A 561 24.56 -18.18 57.23
N LYS A 562 23.28 -18.27 56.84
CA LYS A 562 22.67 -19.47 56.24
C LYS A 562 22.79 -19.51 54.71
N GLN A 563 23.00 -18.37 54.07
CA GLN A 563 23.08 -18.17 52.62
C GLN A 563 24.47 -17.67 52.19
N LEU A 564 25.52 -18.28 52.77
CA LEU A 564 26.89 -17.98 52.37
C LEU A 564 27.20 -18.64 51.01
N PRO A 565 27.86 -17.94 50.07
CA PRO A 565 28.21 -18.46 48.76
C PRO A 565 29.16 -19.65 48.85
N ASN A 566 28.82 -20.73 48.14
CA ASN A 566 29.60 -21.96 48.08
C ASN A 566 30.86 -21.85 47.19
N ASN A 567 30.99 -20.78 46.41
CA ASN A 567 32.12 -20.46 45.54
C ASN A 567 33.01 -19.32 46.08
N GLY A 568 32.92 -19.02 47.39
CA GLY A 568 33.68 -17.93 48.03
C GLY A 568 35.21 -18.09 47.98
N THR A 569 35.72 -19.28 47.68
CA THR A 569 37.13 -19.53 47.32
C THR A 569 37.18 -20.29 46.00
N GLY A 570 38.11 -19.95 45.11
CA GLY A 570 38.28 -20.67 43.85
C GLY A 570 39.54 -20.26 43.10
N VAL A 571 39.66 -20.75 41.86
CA VAL A 571 40.70 -20.37 40.91
C VAL A 571 40.07 -19.46 39.87
N MET A 572 40.73 -18.35 39.55
CA MET A 572 40.24 -17.39 38.55
C MET A 572 40.26 -17.96 37.13
N SER A 573 39.21 -17.69 36.36
CA SER A 573 39.02 -18.18 34.98
C SER A 573 38.90 -17.06 33.94
N ASP A 574 38.88 -17.43 32.65
CA ASP A 574 38.52 -16.52 31.56
C ASP A 574 37.02 -16.18 31.54
N GLN A 575 36.19 -17.04 32.14
CA GLN A 575 34.78 -16.77 32.43
C GLN A 575 34.65 -15.88 33.67
N ALA A 576 33.73 -14.92 33.63
CA ALA A 576 33.38 -14.11 34.79
C ALA A 576 32.76 -14.97 35.90
N GLN A 577 33.24 -14.78 37.13
CA GLN A 577 32.79 -15.50 38.32
C GLN A 577 32.17 -14.50 39.30
N THR A 578 30.93 -14.76 39.72
CA THR A 578 30.22 -13.93 40.71
C THR A 578 30.15 -14.65 42.05
N VAL A 579 30.54 -13.97 43.13
CA VAL A 579 30.39 -14.43 44.52
C VAL A 579 29.38 -13.52 45.21
N THR A 580 28.12 -13.95 45.28
CA THR A 580 27.04 -13.16 45.88
C THR A 580 26.93 -13.44 47.37
N TYR A 581 27.11 -12.41 48.20
CA TYR A 581 26.77 -12.46 49.62
C TYR A 581 25.37 -11.88 49.86
N VAL A 582 24.48 -12.70 50.42
CA VAL A 582 23.12 -12.32 50.79
C VAL A 582 23.09 -11.78 52.22
N TYR A 583 22.47 -10.63 52.44
CA TYR A 583 22.31 -10.01 53.75
C TYR A 583 20.83 -9.91 54.11
N ALA A 584 20.49 -10.34 55.32
CA ALA A 584 19.23 -9.97 55.93
C ALA A 584 19.34 -8.51 56.40
N LYS A 585 18.39 -7.66 56.05
CA LYS A 585 18.34 -6.28 56.54
C LYS A 585 18.36 -6.26 58.07
N ASP A 586 19.23 -5.43 58.66
CA ASP A 586 19.25 -5.26 60.11
C ASP A 586 17.91 -4.67 60.52
N PRO A 587 17.24 -5.24 61.55
CA PRO A 587 16.07 -4.63 62.16
C PRO A 587 16.50 -3.38 62.96
N VAL A 588 16.79 -2.28 62.25
CA VAL A 588 16.90 -0.93 62.84
C VAL A 588 15.56 -0.66 63.51
N LYS A 589 15.51 -0.38 64.81
CA LYS A 589 14.21 -0.16 65.46
C LYS A 589 13.49 1.04 64.85
N ALA A 590 12.24 0.81 64.44
CA ALA A 590 11.36 1.87 63.97
C ALA A 590 10.88 2.72 65.15
N ALA A 591 10.35 3.90 64.84
CA ALA A 591 9.51 4.61 65.77
C ALA A 591 8.08 4.03 65.69
N ASP A 592 7.59 3.46 66.81
CA ASP A 592 6.29 2.79 66.93
C ASP A 592 5.16 3.52 66.18
N VAL A 593 4.51 2.81 65.26
CA VAL A 593 3.43 3.35 64.44
C VAL A 593 2.21 3.56 65.32
N THR A 594 1.80 4.81 65.48
CA THR A 594 0.68 5.17 66.35
C THR A 594 -0.63 5.18 65.57
N VAL A 595 -1.55 4.27 65.88
CA VAL A 595 -2.89 4.24 65.30
C VAL A 595 -3.82 5.12 66.15
N LYS A 596 -4.35 6.20 65.56
CA LYS A 596 -5.25 7.15 66.20
C LYS A 596 -6.67 7.04 65.66
N TYR A 597 -7.63 7.34 66.54
CA TYR A 597 -9.06 7.25 66.28
C TYR A 597 -9.70 8.60 66.53
N VAL A 598 -10.10 9.30 65.46
CA VAL A 598 -10.61 10.68 65.53
C VAL A 598 -11.97 10.83 64.88
N ASP A 599 -12.72 11.87 65.26
CA ASP A 599 -13.88 12.31 64.48
C ASP A 599 -13.50 13.19 63.29
N THR A 600 -14.48 13.54 62.44
CA THR A 600 -14.29 14.38 61.24
C THR A 600 -13.79 15.79 61.53
N ASP A 601 -13.93 16.28 62.78
CA ASP A 601 -13.38 17.56 63.24
C ASP A 601 -11.95 17.41 63.80
N GLY A 602 -11.43 16.18 63.86
CA GLY A 602 -10.07 15.84 64.28
C GLY A 602 -9.87 15.55 65.77
N ASN A 603 -10.95 15.42 66.56
CA ASN A 603 -10.87 15.16 68.01
C ASN A 603 -10.64 13.67 68.29
N GLU A 604 -9.76 13.31 69.23
CA GLU A 604 -9.51 11.91 69.59
C GLU A 604 -10.71 11.31 70.35
N ILE A 605 -11.42 10.37 69.72
CA ILE A 605 -12.66 9.75 70.21
C ILE A 605 -12.44 8.39 70.89
N HIS A 606 -11.31 7.75 70.63
CA HIS A 606 -10.87 6.53 71.30
C HIS A 606 -9.36 6.56 71.47
N ALA A 607 -8.87 6.05 72.60
CA ALA A 607 -7.45 6.05 72.92
C ALA A 607 -6.62 5.35 71.83
N ALA A 608 -5.55 6.00 71.40
CA ALA A 608 -4.62 5.50 70.40
C ALA A 608 -3.99 4.13 70.79
N GLN A 609 -3.69 3.33 69.77
CA GLN A 609 -2.92 2.09 69.87
C GLN A 609 -1.55 2.26 69.19
N VAL A 610 -0.62 1.34 69.44
CA VAL A 610 0.71 1.34 68.82
C VAL A 610 1.03 -0.01 68.18
N ILE A 611 1.78 0.03 67.09
CA ILE A 611 2.38 -1.15 66.44
C ILE A 611 3.89 -0.95 66.48
N SER A 612 4.59 -1.78 67.26
CA SER A 612 6.04 -1.70 67.49
C SER A 612 6.78 -2.69 66.58
N GLY A 613 7.88 -2.26 65.97
CA GLY A 613 8.65 -3.08 65.02
C GLY A 613 9.95 -2.41 64.57
N ASN A 614 10.42 -2.76 63.38
CA ASN A 614 11.72 -2.35 62.84
C ASN A 614 11.58 -1.75 61.43
N VAL A 615 12.53 -0.92 61.01
CA VAL A 615 12.53 -0.19 59.74
C VAL A 615 12.69 -1.17 58.57
N GLY A 616 11.60 -1.45 57.87
CA GLY A 616 11.51 -2.53 56.89
C GLY A 616 10.43 -3.57 57.23
N ASP A 617 9.96 -3.64 58.47
CA ASP A 617 8.82 -4.49 58.83
C ASP A 617 7.53 -3.87 58.27
N ASP A 618 6.72 -4.67 57.57
CA ASP A 618 5.36 -4.29 57.19
C ASP A 618 4.46 -4.21 58.43
N TYR A 619 3.68 -3.13 58.53
CA TYR A 619 2.57 -3.00 59.46
C TYR A 619 1.24 -2.96 58.69
N ASP A 620 0.25 -3.74 59.15
CA ASP A 620 -1.12 -3.70 58.65
C ASP A 620 -2.07 -3.24 59.77
N ALA A 621 -2.19 -1.92 59.89
CA ALA A 621 -3.19 -1.27 60.72
C ALA A 621 -4.60 -1.33 60.10
N THR A 622 -4.78 -1.98 58.94
CA THR A 622 -6.09 -2.19 58.30
C THR A 622 -6.78 -3.49 58.69
N THR A 623 -6.12 -4.34 59.49
CA THR A 623 -6.79 -5.48 60.13
C THR A 623 -7.88 -5.04 61.11
N ASP A 624 -8.88 -5.91 61.34
CA ASP A 624 -10.02 -5.63 62.24
C ASP A 624 -9.63 -5.40 63.71
N VAL A 625 -8.38 -5.72 64.06
CA VAL A 625 -7.77 -5.40 65.37
C VAL A 625 -7.61 -3.89 65.59
N TYR A 626 -7.43 -3.14 64.50
CA TYR A 626 -7.21 -1.69 64.49
C TYR A 626 -8.36 -0.91 63.84
N LYS A 627 -9.16 -1.52 62.95
CA LYS A 627 -10.46 -0.97 62.50
C LYS A 627 -11.55 -1.16 63.57
N LEU A 628 -11.36 -0.52 64.72
CA LEU A 628 -12.23 -0.68 65.89
C LEU A 628 -13.68 -0.27 65.61
N THR A 629 -14.64 -1.05 66.11
CA THR A 629 -16.05 -0.61 66.18
C THR A 629 -16.23 0.36 67.35
N ILE A 630 -16.22 1.66 67.08
CA ILE A 630 -16.37 2.71 68.10
C ILE A 630 -17.85 3.07 68.23
N ASN A 631 -18.43 2.84 69.40
CA ASN A 631 -19.88 2.90 69.59
C ASN A 631 -20.41 4.35 69.48
N GLY A 632 -21.21 4.66 68.46
CA GLY A 632 -21.66 6.01 68.13
C GLY A 632 -20.79 6.72 67.07
N TYR A 633 -19.90 6.01 66.40
CA TYR A 633 -18.97 6.51 65.38
C TYR A 633 -18.71 5.43 64.30
N THR A 634 -19.20 5.65 63.07
CA THR A 634 -18.94 4.78 61.91
C THR A 634 -17.61 5.16 61.29
N LEU A 635 -16.76 4.17 61.01
CA LEU A 635 -15.51 4.41 60.31
C LEU A 635 -15.78 5.00 58.92
N ASP A 636 -15.23 6.19 58.63
CA ASP A 636 -15.46 6.83 57.33
C ASP A 636 -14.64 6.08 56.27
N THR A 637 -15.32 5.17 55.56
CA THR A 637 -14.71 4.37 54.50
C THR A 637 -14.23 5.18 53.29
N LYS A 638 -14.58 6.47 53.20
CA LYS A 638 -14.05 7.42 52.21
C LYS A 638 -12.77 8.12 52.71
N GLN A 639 -12.56 8.19 54.03
CA GLN A 639 -11.39 8.77 54.69
C GLN A 639 -10.58 7.71 55.46
N LEU A 640 -10.45 6.52 54.88
CA LEU A 640 -9.51 5.52 55.39
C LEU A 640 -8.07 6.06 55.22
N PRO A 641 -7.20 5.91 56.22
CA PRO A 641 -5.79 6.27 56.12
C PRO A 641 -5.13 5.48 54.99
N ASN A 642 -4.66 6.20 53.98
CA ASN A 642 -3.94 5.65 52.82
C ASN A 642 -2.56 5.08 53.19
N ASN A 643 -2.07 5.35 54.41
CA ASN A 643 -0.89 4.73 55.02
C ASN A 643 -1.24 3.63 56.06
N GLY A 644 -2.48 3.10 56.04
CA GLY A 644 -2.92 2.07 56.97
C GLY A 644 -2.22 0.72 56.80
N ILE A 645 -1.76 0.39 55.59
CA ILE A 645 -0.68 -0.58 55.37
C ILE A 645 0.56 0.22 54.99
N GLY A 646 1.71 -0.14 55.53
CA GLY A 646 2.97 0.49 55.16
C GLY A 646 4.18 -0.20 55.76
N VAL A 647 5.36 0.22 55.32
CA VAL A 647 6.64 -0.19 55.89
C VAL A 647 6.98 0.74 57.06
N MET A 648 7.34 0.19 58.20
CA MET A 648 7.76 0.98 59.37
C MET A 648 9.04 1.79 59.07
N SER A 649 9.21 2.96 59.70
CA SER A 649 10.38 3.83 59.50
C SER A 649 11.00 4.39 60.78
N ASP A 650 12.18 5.01 60.69
CA ASP A 650 12.85 5.67 61.82
C ASP A 650 12.14 6.98 62.25
N GLN A 651 11.25 7.50 61.41
CA GLN A 651 10.34 8.60 61.72
C GLN A 651 9.02 8.06 62.29
N ALA A 652 8.50 8.71 63.33
CA ALA A 652 7.25 8.31 63.97
C ALA A 652 6.05 8.46 63.02
N GLN A 653 5.58 7.33 62.50
CA GLN A 653 4.40 7.27 61.62
C GLN A 653 3.12 7.28 62.46
N THR A 654 2.07 7.93 61.93
CA THR A 654 0.74 7.93 62.54
C THR A 654 -0.28 7.49 61.50
N VAL A 655 -1.11 6.51 61.85
CA VAL A 655 -2.24 6.03 61.06
C VAL A 655 -3.51 6.59 61.70
N THR A 656 -4.14 7.57 61.08
CA THR A 656 -5.35 8.20 61.62
C THR A 656 -6.57 7.62 60.94
N TYR A 657 -7.33 6.79 61.66
CA TYR A 657 -8.68 6.41 61.25
C TYR A 657 -9.65 7.53 61.64
N VAL A 658 -10.22 8.17 60.63
CA VAL A 658 -11.31 9.14 60.77
C VAL A 658 -12.63 8.37 60.81
N TYR A 659 -13.44 8.65 61.83
CA TYR A 659 -14.80 8.14 61.94
C TYR A 659 -15.76 9.29 61.72
N ALA A 660 -16.67 9.11 60.77
CA ALA A 660 -17.90 9.90 60.78
C ALA A 660 -18.63 9.56 62.08
N LYS A 661 -18.90 10.57 62.91
CA LYS A 661 -19.81 10.40 64.05
C LYS A 661 -21.09 9.74 63.55
N ASP A 662 -21.52 8.65 64.18
CA ASP A 662 -22.58 7.77 63.63
C ASP A 662 -23.73 8.67 63.19
N PRO A 663 -23.94 8.81 61.87
CA PRO A 663 -25.02 9.64 61.42
C PRO A 663 -26.31 9.02 61.93
N VAL A 664 -27.16 9.84 62.54
CA VAL A 664 -28.57 9.48 62.57
C VAL A 664 -28.94 9.31 61.10
N LYS A 665 -29.32 8.09 60.71
CA LYS A 665 -29.77 7.84 59.34
C LYS A 665 -30.91 8.80 59.05
N ALA A 666 -30.81 9.50 57.93
CA ALA A 666 -32.00 10.12 57.40
C ALA A 666 -32.99 9.03 57.00
N ALA A 667 -34.27 9.35 56.99
CA ALA A 667 -35.23 8.51 56.30
C ALA A 667 -35.11 8.80 54.79
N ASP A 668 -34.76 7.78 54.01
CA ASP A 668 -34.30 7.90 52.62
C ASP A 668 -35.23 8.79 51.76
N VAL A 669 -34.65 9.73 51.02
CA VAL A 669 -35.42 10.67 50.20
C VAL A 669 -35.96 9.92 48.99
N THR A 670 -37.27 9.68 48.97
CA THR A 670 -37.91 8.88 47.92
C THR A 670 -38.27 9.77 46.72
N VAL A 671 -37.65 9.53 45.58
CA VAL A 671 -38.00 10.18 44.30
C VAL A 671 -39.07 9.34 43.60
N LYS A 672 -40.25 9.92 43.39
CA LYS A 672 -41.40 9.23 42.78
C LYS A 672 -41.68 9.75 41.38
N TYR A 673 -42.15 8.85 40.53
CA TYR A 673 -42.47 9.09 39.13
C TYR A 673 -43.96 8.84 38.94
N GLU A 674 -44.73 9.92 38.93
CA GLU A 674 -46.19 9.86 38.92
C GLU A 674 -46.74 10.60 37.69
N ASP A 675 -47.85 10.13 37.13
CA ASP A 675 -48.57 10.88 36.11
C ASP A 675 -49.44 12.00 36.70
N THR A 676 -50.04 12.81 35.84
CA THR A 676 -50.91 13.93 36.24
C THR A 676 -52.15 13.51 37.06
N ASP A 677 -52.51 12.22 37.06
CA ASP A 677 -53.58 11.65 37.86
C ASP A 677 -53.07 11.00 39.17
N GLY A 678 -51.75 11.03 39.42
CA GLY A 678 -51.09 10.53 40.61
C GLY A 678 -50.78 9.01 40.60
N ASN A 679 -50.82 8.35 39.44
CA ASN A 679 -50.45 6.94 39.32
C ASN A 679 -48.94 6.79 39.20
N GLU A 680 -48.35 5.80 39.87
CA GLU A 680 -46.92 5.47 39.72
C GLU A 680 -46.65 4.86 38.34
N ILE A 681 -45.86 5.54 37.51
CA ILE A 681 -45.57 5.19 36.12
C ILE A 681 -44.17 4.57 35.92
N HIS A 682 -43.29 4.75 36.91
CA HIS A 682 -41.99 4.13 36.99
C HIS A 682 -41.66 3.89 38.46
N ALA A 683 -40.99 2.77 38.77
CA ALA A 683 -40.64 2.42 40.13
C ALA A 683 -39.84 3.56 40.82
N PRO A 684 -40.10 3.88 42.11
CA PRO A 684 -39.43 4.97 42.80
C PRO A 684 -37.93 4.72 42.92
N GLN A 685 -37.15 5.80 42.86
CA GLN A 685 -35.75 5.79 43.24
C GLN A 685 -35.61 6.33 44.67
N VAL A 686 -34.53 5.98 45.37
CA VAL A 686 -34.26 6.47 46.73
C VAL A 686 -32.86 7.08 46.79
N ILE A 687 -32.79 8.32 47.29
CA ILE A 687 -31.53 8.97 47.63
C ILE A 687 -31.28 8.69 49.11
N THR A 688 -30.44 7.70 49.38
CA THR A 688 -30.11 7.24 50.73
C THR A 688 -28.97 8.06 51.32
N GLY A 689 -29.09 8.52 52.57
CA GLY A 689 -28.07 9.34 53.21
C GLY A 689 -28.34 9.62 54.69
N ASN A 690 -27.74 10.68 55.20
CA ASN A 690 -27.63 10.95 56.64
C ASN A 690 -28.31 12.27 57.02
N VAL A 691 -28.74 12.40 58.27
CA VAL A 691 -29.29 13.68 58.76
C VAL A 691 -28.23 14.77 58.67
N GLY A 692 -28.43 15.73 57.77
CA GLY A 692 -27.46 16.79 57.45
C GLY A 692 -26.77 16.67 56.08
N ASP A 693 -26.93 15.57 55.35
CA ASP A 693 -26.42 15.44 53.98
C ASP A 693 -27.28 16.27 53.00
N ASP A 694 -26.66 17.03 52.09
CA ASP A 694 -27.35 17.65 50.96
C ASP A 694 -27.78 16.57 49.94
N TYR A 695 -29.02 16.66 49.45
CA TYR A 695 -29.54 15.86 48.34
C TYR A 695 -29.93 16.73 47.14
N ASP A 696 -29.66 16.23 45.93
CA ASP A 696 -30.05 16.87 44.67
C ASP A 696 -30.74 15.84 43.73
N ALA A 697 -32.07 15.83 43.82
CA ALA A 697 -32.95 15.11 42.92
C ALA A 697 -33.20 15.87 41.60
N THR A 698 -32.65 17.07 41.42
CA THR A 698 -32.84 17.87 40.18
C THR A 698 -31.89 17.50 39.05
N THR A 699 -30.96 16.57 39.29
CA THR A 699 -30.06 16.05 38.25
C THR A 699 -30.78 15.14 37.26
N ASP A 700 -30.22 15.00 36.05
CA ASP A 700 -30.81 14.17 34.97
C ASP A 700 -30.82 12.66 35.30
N VAL A 701 -30.12 12.23 36.34
CA VAL A 701 -30.21 10.88 36.92
C VAL A 701 -31.60 10.62 37.49
N TYR A 702 -32.21 11.64 38.10
CA TYR A 702 -33.52 11.56 38.74
C TYR A 702 -34.64 12.18 37.90
N LYS A 703 -34.34 13.09 36.97
CA LYS A 703 -35.28 13.54 35.91
C LYS A 703 -35.29 12.58 34.73
N LEU A 704 -35.71 11.34 34.98
CA LEU A 704 -35.72 10.25 34.00
C LEU A 704 -36.50 10.61 32.71
N THR A 705 -36.03 10.12 31.56
CA THR A 705 -36.85 10.03 30.35
C THR A 705 -37.64 8.72 30.39
N ILE A 706 -38.95 8.80 30.61
CA ILE A 706 -39.83 7.63 30.75
C ILE A 706 -40.54 7.39 29.41
N SER A 707 -40.45 6.18 28.86
CA SER A 707 -41.03 5.88 27.55
C SER A 707 -42.56 5.96 27.60
N GLY A 708 -43.16 6.89 26.85
CA GLY A 708 -44.59 7.14 26.88
C GLY A 708 -45.03 8.19 27.91
N TYR A 709 -44.09 8.95 28.50
CA TYR A 709 -44.34 9.98 29.52
C TYR A 709 -43.31 11.13 29.44
N THR A 710 -43.76 12.35 29.14
CA THR A 710 -42.95 13.58 29.15
C THR A 710 -43.02 14.29 30.50
N LEU A 711 -41.87 14.64 31.07
CA LEU A 711 -41.78 15.38 32.33
C LEU A 711 -42.51 16.73 32.24
N ASP A 712 -43.48 17.00 33.13
CA ASP A 712 -44.13 18.32 33.16
C ASP A 712 -43.21 19.36 33.80
N THR A 713 -42.47 20.05 32.95
CA THR A 713 -41.57 21.15 33.33
C THR A 713 -42.25 22.35 33.99
N LYS A 714 -43.59 22.37 34.09
CA LYS A 714 -44.35 23.36 34.88
C LYS A 714 -44.70 22.88 36.30
N GLN A 715 -44.58 21.57 36.56
CA GLN A 715 -44.86 20.91 37.84
C GLN A 715 -43.60 20.18 38.36
N LEU A 716 -42.46 20.88 38.30
CA LEU A 716 -41.23 20.41 38.92
C LEU A 716 -41.32 20.61 40.45
N PRO A 717 -40.94 19.62 41.28
CA PRO A 717 -41.00 19.70 42.73
C PRO A 717 -40.03 20.76 43.30
N ASP A 718 -40.58 21.72 44.04
CA ASP A 718 -39.82 22.79 44.71
C ASP A 718 -38.77 22.26 45.70
N ASN A 719 -38.98 21.07 46.27
CA ASN A 719 -38.06 20.39 47.20
C ASN A 719 -37.08 19.43 46.49
N GLY A 720 -36.87 19.57 45.19
CA GLY A 720 -35.93 18.74 44.41
C GLY A 720 -34.47 18.86 44.88
N THR A 721 -34.09 19.93 45.57
CA THR A 721 -32.86 19.99 46.38
C THR A 721 -33.22 20.28 47.83
N GLY A 722 -32.40 19.79 48.76
CA GLY A 722 -32.60 20.04 50.19
C GLY A 722 -31.58 19.30 51.05
N VAL A 723 -31.75 19.41 52.37
CA VAL A 723 -30.95 18.66 53.35
C VAL A 723 -31.78 17.48 53.84
N MET A 724 -31.16 16.30 53.93
CA MET A 724 -31.78 15.09 54.45
C MET A 724 -32.03 15.16 55.96
N SER A 725 -33.12 14.56 56.42
CA SER A 725 -33.60 14.64 57.81
C SER A 725 -34.09 13.28 58.35
N ASP A 726 -34.34 13.19 59.67
CA ASP A 726 -34.86 11.97 60.29
C ASP A 726 -36.35 11.72 59.95
N GLN A 727 -37.00 12.66 59.27
CA GLN A 727 -38.33 12.52 58.70
C GLN A 727 -38.22 12.15 57.21
N ALA A 728 -39.04 11.19 56.77
CA ALA A 728 -39.03 10.74 55.38
C ALA A 728 -39.43 11.88 54.43
N GLN A 729 -38.54 12.22 53.51
CA GLN A 729 -38.77 13.24 52.48
C GLN A 729 -39.15 12.57 51.16
N THR A 730 -39.97 13.22 50.35
CA THR A 730 -40.43 12.69 49.05
C THR A 730 -40.37 13.80 48.01
N VAL A 731 -39.82 13.47 46.84
CA VAL A 731 -39.71 14.36 45.68
C VAL A 731 -40.46 13.71 44.53
N THR A 732 -41.66 14.18 44.21
CA THR A 732 -42.44 13.65 43.08
C THR A 732 -42.12 14.46 41.83
N TYR A 733 -41.57 13.82 40.80
CA TYR A 733 -41.58 14.36 39.45
C TYR A 733 -42.87 13.93 38.75
N VAL A 734 -43.69 14.92 38.37
CA VAL A 734 -44.96 14.70 37.66
C VAL A 734 -44.71 14.68 36.16
N TYR A 735 -45.20 13.65 35.48
CA TYR A 735 -45.09 13.49 34.04
C TYR A 735 -46.48 13.61 33.40
N THR A 736 -46.57 14.42 32.35
CA THR A 736 -47.70 14.31 31.43
C THR A 736 -47.48 13.04 30.60
N LYS A 737 -48.48 12.17 30.50
CA LYS A 737 -48.41 11.01 29.60
C LYS A 737 -48.09 11.48 28.19
N ASP A 738 -47.10 10.88 27.54
CA ASP A 738 -46.86 11.15 26.12
C ASP A 738 -48.14 10.75 25.40
N PRO A 739 -48.77 11.66 24.65
CA PRO A 739 -50.03 11.35 24.00
C PRO A 739 -49.79 10.22 22.99
N VAL A 740 -50.25 9.01 23.31
CA VAL A 740 -50.11 7.83 22.44
C VAL A 740 -50.93 8.11 21.19
N LYS A 741 -50.29 8.39 20.06
CA LYS A 741 -51.00 8.84 18.86
C LYS A 741 -52.07 7.82 18.47
N ALA A 742 -53.31 8.29 18.37
CA ALA A 742 -54.46 7.51 17.96
C ALA A 742 -54.38 7.19 16.47
N ALA A 743 -55.21 6.23 16.05
CA ALA A 743 -55.56 6.12 14.64
C ALA A 743 -56.45 7.32 14.26
N ASP A 744 -55.97 8.16 13.33
CA ASP A 744 -56.59 9.45 13.04
C ASP A 744 -58.08 9.31 12.65
N VAL A 745 -58.96 10.06 13.33
CA VAL A 745 -60.41 9.94 13.15
C VAL A 745 -60.78 10.54 11.80
N THR A 746 -61.23 9.71 10.88
CA THR A 746 -61.52 10.13 9.50
C THR A 746 -62.95 10.67 9.40
N VAL A 747 -63.11 11.94 9.03
CA VAL A 747 -64.40 12.57 8.74
C VAL A 747 -64.66 12.49 7.23
N LYS A 748 -65.61 11.65 6.84
CA LYS A 748 -66.04 11.41 5.45
C LYS A 748 -67.22 12.29 5.07
N TYR A 749 -67.23 12.73 3.83
CA TYR A 749 -68.28 13.56 3.23
C TYR A 749 -68.89 12.81 2.04
N VAL A 750 -70.11 12.29 2.20
CA VAL A 750 -70.76 11.43 1.19
C VAL A 750 -72.12 11.98 0.76
N ASP A 751 -72.56 11.63 -0.45
CA ASP A 751 -73.96 11.79 -0.84
C ASP A 751 -74.86 10.70 -0.23
N THR A 752 -76.17 10.79 -0.50
CA THR A 752 -77.18 9.82 -0.05
C THR A 752 -76.98 8.40 -0.58
N ASP A 753 -76.19 8.21 -1.63
CA ASP A 753 -75.86 6.90 -2.21
C ASP A 753 -74.53 6.34 -1.63
N GLY A 754 -73.84 7.11 -0.78
CA GLY A 754 -72.58 6.74 -0.13
C GLY A 754 -71.32 7.10 -0.92
N THR A 755 -71.43 7.87 -2.00
CA THR A 755 -70.30 8.31 -2.83
C THR A 755 -69.55 9.45 -2.15
N GLU A 756 -68.22 9.40 -2.09
CA GLU A 756 -67.41 10.49 -1.51
C GLU A 756 -67.44 11.75 -2.41
N ILE A 757 -68.14 12.79 -1.95
CA ILE A 757 -68.40 14.04 -2.70
C ILE A 757 -67.42 15.18 -2.39
N HIS A 758 -66.72 15.08 -1.26
CA HIS A 758 -65.66 15.99 -0.86
C HIS A 758 -64.58 15.17 -0.16
N ALA A 759 -63.31 15.54 -0.35
CA ALA A 759 -62.19 14.83 0.25
C ALA A 759 -62.35 14.70 1.77
N SER A 760 -62.24 13.47 2.28
CA SER A 760 -62.25 13.17 3.71
C SER A 760 -61.22 14.03 4.47
N GLN A 761 -61.61 14.54 5.62
CA GLN A 761 -60.71 15.21 6.57
C GLN A 761 -60.29 14.22 7.67
N VAL A 762 -59.25 14.57 8.42
CA VAL A 762 -58.79 13.80 9.58
C VAL A 762 -58.73 14.68 10.82
N ILE A 763 -59.22 14.18 11.94
CA ILE A 763 -58.97 14.73 13.27
C ILE A 763 -57.83 13.90 13.85
N THR A 764 -56.65 14.51 13.94
CA THR A 764 -55.45 13.87 14.48
C THR A 764 -55.33 14.16 15.97
N GLY A 765 -55.09 13.12 16.76
CA GLY A 765 -55.00 13.21 18.22
C GLY A 765 -54.51 11.89 18.80
N ASN A 766 -54.83 11.65 20.07
CA ASN A 766 -54.17 10.64 20.88
C ASN A 766 -55.19 9.79 21.65
N VAL A 767 -54.81 8.57 22.02
CA VAL A 767 -55.72 7.60 22.65
C VAL A 767 -56.25 8.16 23.97
N GLY A 768 -57.55 8.47 24.01
CA GLY A 768 -58.22 9.15 25.11
C GLY A 768 -58.63 10.61 24.84
N ASP A 769 -58.07 11.28 23.83
CA ASP A 769 -58.46 12.66 23.48
C ASP A 769 -59.91 12.70 22.99
N ASP A 770 -60.72 13.63 23.50
CA ASP A 770 -62.04 13.92 22.95
C ASP A 770 -61.92 14.55 21.56
N TYR A 771 -62.56 13.94 20.56
CA TYR A 771 -62.77 14.52 19.23
C TYR A 771 -64.20 15.05 19.10
N ASP A 772 -64.33 16.22 18.48
CA ASP A 772 -65.62 16.84 18.15
C ASP A 772 -65.69 17.19 16.66
N ALA A 773 -66.26 16.25 15.89
CA ALA A 773 -66.57 16.45 14.48
C ALA A 773 -67.88 17.24 14.27
N THR A 774 -68.54 17.75 15.32
CA THR A 774 -69.80 18.49 15.21
C THR A 774 -69.64 19.99 14.94
N THR A 775 -68.40 20.50 14.95
CA THR A 775 -68.10 21.90 14.65
C THR A 775 -68.22 22.23 13.15
N ASP A 776 -68.40 23.52 12.81
CA ASP A 776 -68.53 23.99 11.42
C ASP A 776 -67.27 23.75 10.55
N VAL A 777 -66.14 23.40 11.18
CA VAL A 777 -64.91 22.95 10.49
C VAL A 777 -65.10 21.58 9.83
N TYR A 778 -65.89 20.72 10.47
CA TYR A 778 -66.17 19.33 10.06
C TYR A 778 -67.61 19.12 9.54
N LYS A 779 -68.49 20.12 9.70
CA LYS A 779 -69.78 20.22 9.00
C LYS A 779 -69.66 21.18 7.82
N LEU A 780 -68.79 20.82 6.87
CA LEU A 780 -68.48 21.67 5.71
C LEU A 780 -69.73 22.06 4.91
N THR A 781 -69.78 23.32 4.46
CA THR A 781 -70.66 23.73 3.37
C THR A 781 -70.04 23.30 2.04
N ILE A 782 -70.56 22.22 1.44
CA ILE A 782 -70.06 21.67 0.18
C ILE A 782 -70.87 22.30 -0.97
N SER A 783 -70.19 22.89 -1.96
CA SER A 783 -70.86 23.59 -3.05
C SER A 783 -71.69 22.62 -3.91
N GLY A 784 -73.01 22.78 -3.92
CA GLY A 784 -73.93 21.87 -4.61
C GLY A 784 -74.41 20.69 -3.75
N TYR A 785 -74.20 20.70 -2.44
CA TYR A 785 -74.64 19.67 -1.49
C TYR A 785 -74.98 20.25 -0.10
N THR A 786 -76.22 20.06 0.35
CA THR A 786 -76.71 20.44 1.68
C THR A 786 -76.60 19.25 2.65
N LEU A 787 -76.02 19.47 3.84
CA LEU A 787 -75.89 18.45 4.88
C LEU A 787 -77.27 17.88 5.28
N ASP A 788 -77.46 16.56 5.21
CA ASP A 788 -78.71 15.93 5.66
C ASP A 788 -78.75 15.89 7.20
N THR A 789 -79.35 16.92 7.76
CA THR A 789 -79.59 17.07 9.21
C THR A 789 -80.43 15.94 9.84
N LYS A 790 -81.00 15.02 9.04
CA LYS A 790 -81.70 13.81 9.52
C LYS A 790 -80.76 12.59 9.60
N GLN A 791 -79.61 12.63 8.93
CA GLN A 791 -78.61 11.55 8.86
C GLN A 791 -77.25 12.03 9.41
N LEU A 792 -77.27 12.72 10.54
CA LEU A 792 -76.06 13.10 11.25
C LEU A 792 -75.45 11.86 11.94
N PRO A 793 -74.13 11.60 11.79
CA PRO A 793 -73.46 10.44 12.39
C PRO A 793 -73.51 10.50 13.91
N THR A 794 -73.93 9.38 14.53
CA THR A 794 -74.11 9.27 15.99
C THR A 794 -72.80 9.23 16.78
N ASN A 795 -71.68 8.95 16.12
CA ASN A 795 -70.32 8.98 16.66
C ASN A 795 -69.58 10.28 16.30
N SER A 796 -70.29 11.37 16.00
CA SER A 796 -69.68 12.68 15.67
C SER A 796 -68.91 13.31 16.83
N THR A 797 -69.12 12.86 18.06
CA THR A 797 -68.23 13.09 19.20
C THR A 797 -67.83 11.77 19.85
N GLY A 798 -66.68 11.76 20.53
CA GLY A 798 -66.22 10.63 21.33
C GLY A 798 -64.72 10.72 21.63
N THR A 799 -64.19 9.78 22.39
CA THR A 799 -62.74 9.66 22.64
C THR A 799 -62.05 8.93 21.47
N MET A 800 -60.87 9.40 21.06
CA MET A 800 -60.02 8.69 20.09
C MET A 800 -59.44 7.40 20.69
N SER A 801 -59.14 6.43 19.82
CA SER A 801 -58.63 5.10 20.19
C SER A 801 -57.49 4.64 19.29
N ASP A 802 -56.88 3.50 19.61
CA ASP A 802 -55.86 2.86 18.77
C ASP A 802 -56.46 2.22 17.50
N GLN A 803 -57.79 2.07 17.45
CA GLN A 803 -58.53 1.60 16.27
C GLN A 803 -59.01 2.77 15.42
N ALA A 804 -58.90 2.65 14.10
CA ALA A 804 -59.30 3.70 13.17
C ALA A 804 -60.82 3.97 13.22
N GLN A 805 -61.21 5.11 13.78
CA GLN A 805 -62.59 5.56 13.85
C GLN A 805 -62.96 6.38 12.60
N THR A 806 -64.20 6.26 12.15
CA THR A 806 -64.71 7.02 10.99
C THR A 806 -66.06 7.66 11.32
N VAL A 807 -66.17 8.97 11.09
CA VAL A 807 -67.40 9.76 11.18
C VAL A 807 -67.84 10.05 9.76
N THR A 808 -69.09 9.80 9.38
CA THR A 808 -69.58 10.01 8.01
C THR A 808 -70.74 10.98 7.99
N TYR A 809 -70.54 12.17 7.44
CA TYR A 809 -71.61 13.13 7.17
C TYR A 809 -72.22 12.86 5.79
N VAL A 810 -73.54 12.61 5.78
CA VAL A 810 -74.34 12.40 4.57
C VAL A 810 -74.93 13.74 4.13
N TYR A 811 -74.85 14.04 2.84
CA TYR A 811 -75.38 15.24 2.23
C TYR A 811 -76.43 14.89 1.17
N ALA A 812 -77.54 15.62 1.18
CA ALA A 812 -78.42 15.67 0.04
C ALA A 812 -77.78 16.60 -1.02
N LYS A 813 -77.78 16.20 -2.28
CA LYS A 813 -77.36 17.07 -3.38
C LYS A 813 -78.27 18.30 -3.44
N ASP A 814 -77.68 19.49 -3.56
CA ASP A 814 -78.47 20.71 -3.73
C ASP A 814 -79.28 20.59 -5.03
N PRO A 815 -80.57 20.92 -5.02
CA PRO A 815 -81.34 21.07 -6.24
C PRO A 815 -80.71 22.17 -7.11
N VAL A 816 -80.01 21.75 -8.16
CA VAL A 816 -79.47 22.67 -9.17
C VAL A 816 -80.66 23.32 -9.84
N LYS A 817 -80.79 24.66 -9.76
CA LYS A 817 -81.89 25.36 -10.44
C LYS A 817 -81.89 25.02 -11.92
N ALA A 818 -83.05 24.65 -12.44
CA ALA A 818 -83.26 24.53 -13.87
C ALA A 818 -83.22 25.91 -14.53
N ALA A 819 -83.08 25.94 -15.84
CA ALA A 819 -83.54 27.09 -16.60
C ALA A 819 -85.08 27.04 -16.63
N ASP A 820 -85.73 28.13 -16.20
CA ASP A 820 -87.17 28.13 -15.99
C ASP A 820 -87.96 27.78 -17.28
N VAL A 821 -89.02 27.00 -17.15
CA VAL A 821 -89.86 26.59 -18.28
C VAL A 821 -90.78 27.74 -18.66
N THR A 822 -90.65 28.24 -19.89
CA THR A 822 -91.44 29.37 -20.39
C THR A 822 -92.68 28.87 -21.13
N VAL A 823 -93.87 29.24 -20.65
CA VAL A 823 -95.14 28.95 -21.31
C VAL A 823 -95.54 30.15 -22.17
N GLU A 824 -95.51 29.97 -23.49
CA GLU A 824 -95.78 31.00 -24.48
C GLU A 824 -97.20 30.87 -25.05
N TYR A 825 -97.79 32.01 -25.41
CA TYR A 825 -99.16 32.11 -25.92
C TYR A 825 -99.15 32.82 -27.27
N VAL A 826 -99.36 32.06 -28.35
CA VAL A 826 -99.25 32.57 -29.73
C VAL A 826 -100.51 32.33 -30.56
N ASP A 827 -100.72 33.14 -31.58
CA ASP A 827 -101.70 32.85 -32.63
C ASP A 827 -101.19 31.83 -33.67
N THR A 828 -102.03 31.44 -34.62
CA THR A 828 -101.67 30.49 -35.70
C THR A 828 -100.58 30.99 -36.65
N ASP A 829 -100.25 32.27 -36.63
CA ASP A 829 -99.17 32.86 -37.43
C ASP A 829 -97.87 33.02 -36.61
N GLY A 830 -97.90 32.67 -35.31
CA GLY A 830 -96.75 32.69 -34.39
C GLY A 830 -96.57 34.00 -33.63
N ASN A 831 -97.52 34.94 -33.67
CA ASN A 831 -97.42 36.20 -32.92
C ASN A 831 -97.78 35.99 -31.45
N GLU A 832 -97.04 36.59 -30.52
CA GLU A 832 -97.40 36.62 -29.09
C GLU A 832 -98.74 37.35 -28.89
N ILE A 833 -99.70 36.68 -28.24
CA ILE A 833 -101.05 37.21 -27.95
C ILE A 833 -101.33 37.38 -26.46
N HIS A 834 -100.47 36.85 -25.59
CA HIS A 834 -100.48 37.08 -24.15
C HIS A 834 -99.05 36.91 -23.62
N ALA A 835 -98.67 37.74 -22.65
CA ALA A 835 -97.34 37.68 -22.03
C ALA A 835 -97.04 36.26 -21.51
N PRO A 836 -95.82 35.74 -21.72
CA PRO A 836 -95.47 34.40 -21.31
C PRO A 836 -95.53 34.24 -19.79
N GLN A 837 -95.87 33.03 -19.34
CA GLN A 837 -95.78 32.62 -17.95
C GLN A 837 -94.53 31.76 -17.74
N ILE A 838 -94.08 31.64 -16.49
CA ILE A 838 -92.84 30.96 -16.14
C ILE A 838 -93.14 29.91 -15.07
N ILE A 839 -92.64 28.69 -15.26
CA ILE A 839 -92.65 27.62 -14.25
C ILE A 839 -91.20 27.44 -13.79
N THR A 840 -90.95 27.71 -12.50
CA THR A 840 -89.62 27.67 -11.91
C THR A 840 -89.42 26.39 -11.10
N GLY A 841 -88.20 25.87 -11.05
CA GLY A 841 -87.89 24.60 -10.40
C GLY A 841 -86.42 24.20 -10.56
N ASN A 842 -86.11 22.93 -10.33
CA ASN A 842 -84.75 22.40 -10.30
C ASN A 842 -84.56 21.30 -11.35
N VAL A 843 -83.32 21.06 -11.76
CA VAL A 843 -82.97 20.01 -12.74
C VAL A 843 -83.35 18.65 -12.17
N GLY A 844 -84.36 18.01 -12.75
CA GLY A 844 -84.96 16.78 -12.24
C GLY A 844 -86.37 16.93 -11.66
N ASP A 845 -86.89 18.14 -11.44
CA ASP A 845 -88.28 18.36 -11.03
C ASP A 845 -89.24 18.16 -12.22
N ASP A 846 -90.38 17.48 -11.98
CA ASP A 846 -91.48 17.40 -12.96
C ASP A 846 -92.21 18.76 -13.07
N TYR A 847 -92.58 19.14 -14.30
CA TYR A 847 -93.47 20.28 -14.56
C TYR A 847 -94.72 19.85 -15.35
N ASP A 848 -95.85 20.50 -15.03
CA ASP A 848 -97.14 20.28 -15.69
C ASP A 848 -97.79 21.62 -16.11
N ALA A 849 -97.57 21.99 -17.37
CA ALA A 849 -98.21 23.12 -18.03
C ALA A 849 -99.59 22.75 -18.60
N THR A 850 -100.17 21.57 -18.31
CA THR A 850 -101.49 21.15 -18.80
C THR A 850 -102.65 21.62 -17.92
N THR A 851 -102.39 22.24 -16.78
CA THR A 851 -103.45 22.75 -15.88
C THR A 851 -104.14 24.00 -16.44
N ASP A 852 -105.36 24.29 -15.96
CA ASP A 852 -106.15 25.44 -16.42
C ASP A 852 -105.48 26.81 -16.13
N GLY A 853 -104.51 26.86 -15.22
CA GLY A 853 -103.68 28.04 -14.95
C GLY A 853 -102.71 28.40 -16.09
N TYR A 854 -102.36 27.41 -16.94
CA TYR A 854 -101.50 27.55 -18.12
C TYR A 854 -102.25 27.34 -19.45
N LYS A 855 -103.54 26.99 -19.41
CA LYS A 855 -104.43 26.95 -20.58
C LYS A 855 -105.35 28.16 -20.60
N LEU A 856 -104.74 29.35 -20.65
CA LEU A 856 -105.43 30.63 -20.46
C LEU A 856 -106.59 30.85 -21.44
N THR A 857 -107.66 31.47 -20.95
CA THR A 857 -108.75 31.99 -21.81
C THR A 857 -108.40 33.38 -22.28
N ILE A 858 -107.81 33.49 -23.48
CA ILE A 858 -107.33 34.75 -24.07
C ILE A 858 -108.45 35.41 -24.88
N SER A 859 -108.81 36.65 -24.54
CA SER A 859 -109.91 37.37 -25.20
C SER A 859 -109.64 37.58 -26.69
N GLY A 860 -110.63 37.25 -27.54
CA GLY A 860 -110.49 37.29 -29.01
C GLY A 860 -109.82 36.06 -29.65
N TYR A 861 -109.39 35.07 -28.86
CA TYR A 861 -108.72 33.87 -29.33
C TYR A 861 -109.31 32.60 -28.69
N THR A 862 -109.07 31.43 -29.28
CA THR A 862 -109.47 30.14 -28.71
C THR A 862 -108.37 29.11 -28.94
N LEU A 863 -108.00 28.42 -27.86
CA LEU A 863 -106.92 27.44 -27.85
C LEU A 863 -107.15 26.37 -28.92
N ASP A 864 -106.18 26.17 -29.82
CA ASP A 864 -106.29 25.11 -30.82
C ASP A 864 -105.97 23.76 -30.17
N THR A 865 -107.03 23.08 -29.73
CA THR A 865 -106.99 21.73 -29.16
C THR A 865 -106.38 20.66 -30.07
N LYS A 866 -106.10 20.96 -31.35
CA LYS A 866 -105.35 20.07 -32.28
C LYS A 866 -103.84 20.34 -32.27
N GLN A 867 -103.40 21.50 -31.77
CA GLN A 867 -102.01 21.95 -31.72
C GLN A 867 -101.54 22.17 -30.27
N LEU A 868 -101.91 21.26 -29.38
CA LEU A 868 -101.41 21.26 -28.00
C LEU A 868 -99.93 20.84 -27.97
N PRO A 869 -99.05 21.56 -27.27
CA PRO A 869 -97.62 21.27 -27.18
C PRO A 869 -97.38 19.90 -26.52
N LYS A 870 -96.52 19.08 -27.16
CA LYS A 870 -96.23 17.70 -26.73
C LYS A 870 -95.38 17.62 -25.47
N ASN A 871 -94.62 18.67 -25.18
CA ASN A 871 -93.81 18.88 -23.98
C ASN A 871 -94.56 19.69 -22.90
N SER A 872 -95.90 19.69 -22.91
CA SER A 872 -96.71 20.35 -21.87
C SER A 872 -96.61 19.66 -20.49
N THR A 873 -96.10 18.43 -20.45
CA THR A 873 -95.50 17.82 -19.25
C THR A 873 -94.07 17.41 -19.57
N GLY A 874 -93.19 17.45 -18.56
CA GLY A 874 -91.81 17.03 -18.72
C GLY A 874 -90.99 17.18 -17.43
N VAL A 875 -89.70 16.89 -17.54
CA VAL A 875 -88.72 17.10 -16.45
C VAL A 875 -87.91 18.35 -16.78
N MET A 876 -87.74 19.25 -15.81
CA MET A 876 -86.96 20.47 -15.98
C MET A 876 -85.45 20.16 -16.14
N SER A 877 -84.76 20.97 -16.96
CA SER A 877 -83.34 20.79 -17.31
C SER A 877 -82.51 22.07 -17.12
N ASP A 878 -81.18 21.95 -17.22
CA ASP A 878 -80.27 23.10 -17.26
C ASP A 878 -80.41 23.92 -18.56
N GLN A 879 -80.92 23.31 -19.63
CA GLN A 879 -81.36 23.98 -20.85
C GLN A 879 -82.75 24.58 -20.67
N ALA A 880 -82.97 25.80 -21.16
CA ALA A 880 -84.27 26.45 -21.16
C ALA A 880 -85.26 25.69 -22.05
N GLN A 881 -86.49 25.53 -21.57
CA GLN A 881 -87.55 24.80 -22.26
C GLN A 881 -88.76 25.71 -22.50
N THR A 882 -89.33 25.65 -23.70
CA THR A 882 -90.51 26.45 -24.08
C THR A 882 -91.71 25.56 -24.36
N VAL A 883 -92.85 25.88 -23.75
CA VAL A 883 -94.16 25.23 -23.97
C VAL A 883 -95.09 26.23 -24.66
N THR A 884 -95.16 26.17 -25.99
CA THR A 884 -95.95 27.12 -26.78
C THR A 884 -97.37 26.59 -26.98
N TYR A 885 -98.37 27.27 -26.43
CA TYR A 885 -99.79 27.03 -26.72
C TYR A 885 -100.25 27.91 -27.89
N VAL A 886 -100.75 27.25 -28.96
CA VAL A 886 -101.23 27.91 -30.19
C VAL A 886 -102.74 28.13 -30.12
N TYR A 887 -103.18 29.34 -30.45
CA TYR A 887 -104.59 29.73 -30.45
C TYR A 887 -105.05 30.14 -31.84
N THR A 888 -106.24 29.67 -32.23
CA THR A 888 -106.94 30.20 -33.41
C THR A 888 -107.56 31.54 -33.05
N LYS A 889 -107.34 32.56 -33.88
CA LYS A 889 -107.99 33.87 -33.77
C LYS A 889 -109.48 33.73 -34.04
N ASN A 890 -110.32 34.16 -33.10
CA ASN A 890 -111.76 34.03 -33.25
C ASN A 890 -112.26 34.96 -34.35
N SER A 891 -112.86 34.39 -35.40
CA SER A 891 -113.32 35.15 -36.55
C SER A 891 -114.48 36.09 -36.15
N ASP A 892 -114.24 37.40 -36.24
CA ASP A 892 -115.10 38.45 -35.71
C ASP A 892 -116.56 38.38 -36.20
N LYS A 893 -117.47 37.91 -35.32
CA LYS A 893 -118.92 38.15 -35.40
C LYS A 893 -119.57 38.48 -34.04
N GLY A 894 -118.91 39.39 -33.31
CA GLY A 894 -119.51 40.53 -32.62
C GLY A 894 -120.65 40.35 -31.61
N LYS A 895 -120.46 40.95 -30.43
CA LYS A 895 -121.50 41.74 -29.74
C LYS A 895 -120.83 42.78 -28.85
N ASP A 896 -121.38 43.99 -28.87
CA ASP A 896 -120.75 45.16 -28.27
C ASP A 896 -120.83 45.19 -26.74
N SER A 897 -119.84 45.82 -26.10
CA SER A 897 -119.98 46.42 -24.78
C SER A 897 -119.13 47.70 -24.76
N GLU A 898 -119.78 48.83 -24.52
CA GLU A 898 -119.14 50.15 -24.64
C GLU A 898 -118.20 50.43 -23.45
N ARG A 899 -117.07 51.07 -23.75
CA ARG A 899 -116.07 51.51 -22.76
C ARG A 899 -116.64 52.66 -21.92
N ALA A 900 -116.35 52.69 -20.62
CA ALA A 900 -116.80 53.78 -19.76
C ALA A 900 -115.92 55.03 -19.94
N ALA A 901 -116.47 56.19 -19.56
CA ALA A 901 -115.67 57.38 -19.34
C ALA A 901 -114.83 57.23 -18.06
N ALA A 902 -113.62 57.79 -18.08
CA ALA A 902 -112.69 57.69 -16.96
C ALA A 902 -113.17 58.52 -15.76
N VAL A 903 -112.97 57.99 -14.56
CA VAL A 903 -113.15 58.75 -13.30
C VAL A 903 -111.83 59.40 -12.95
N THR A 904 -111.82 60.70 -12.69
CA THR A 904 -110.60 61.47 -12.43
C THR A 904 -110.51 61.83 -10.94
N VAL A 905 -109.39 61.52 -10.29
CA VAL A 905 -109.11 61.86 -8.88
C VAL A 905 -108.12 63.03 -8.84
N VAL A 906 -108.53 64.17 -8.32
CA VAL A 906 -107.74 65.42 -8.26
C VAL A 906 -107.36 65.79 -6.82
N TYR A 907 -106.21 66.45 -6.64
CA TYR A 907 -105.63 66.75 -5.33
C TYR A 907 -105.35 68.25 -5.20
N VAL A 908 -106.06 68.92 -4.30
CA VAL A 908 -106.05 70.39 -4.13
C VAL A 908 -105.66 70.82 -2.72
N ASP A 909 -105.26 72.08 -2.54
CA ASP A 909 -105.24 72.73 -1.23
C ASP A 909 -106.63 73.31 -0.88
N LYS A 910 -106.77 73.88 0.33
CA LYS A 910 -108.02 74.50 0.81
C LYS A 910 -108.55 75.65 -0.07
N ASP A 911 -107.70 76.25 -0.91
CA ASP A 911 -108.09 77.30 -1.86
C ASP A 911 -108.52 76.72 -3.23
N GLY A 912 -108.57 75.39 -3.37
CA GLY A 912 -108.99 74.68 -4.58
C GLY A 912 -107.92 74.57 -5.66
N LYS A 913 -106.65 74.92 -5.35
CA LYS A 913 -105.54 74.85 -6.30
C LYS A 913 -104.93 73.46 -6.32
N GLU A 914 -104.67 72.90 -7.50
CA GLU A 914 -103.99 71.61 -7.65
C GLU A 914 -102.57 71.64 -7.05
N ILE A 915 -102.29 70.69 -6.17
CA ILE A 915 -101.01 70.53 -5.44
C ILE A 915 -100.30 69.22 -5.78
N HIS A 916 -101.02 68.25 -6.35
CA HIS A 916 -100.46 67.01 -6.88
C HIS A 916 -101.26 66.60 -8.12
N ALA A 917 -100.56 66.12 -9.15
CA ALA A 917 -101.17 65.72 -10.41
C ALA A 917 -102.31 64.70 -10.23
N ALA A 918 -103.40 64.93 -10.95
CA ALA A 918 -104.56 64.04 -11.00
C ALA A 918 -104.24 62.59 -11.44
N LYS A 919 -105.01 61.64 -10.92
CA LYS A 919 -105.04 60.23 -11.36
C LYS A 919 -106.35 59.93 -12.12
N THR A 920 -106.40 58.82 -12.86
CA THR A 920 -107.66 58.33 -13.46
C THR A 920 -107.90 56.84 -13.19
N ILE A 921 -109.17 56.44 -13.22
CA ILE A 921 -109.65 55.06 -13.14
C ILE A 921 -110.42 54.76 -14.43
N GLN A 922 -110.13 53.63 -15.08
CA GLN A 922 -110.72 53.22 -16.35
C GLN A 922 -111.23 51.77 -16.31
N GLY A 923 -112.22 51.47 -17.15
CA GLY A 923 -112.87 50.16 -17.25
C GLY A 923 -114.08 50.22 -18.20
N ASN A 924 -114.97 49.26 -18.09
CA ASN A 924 -116.20 49.17 -18.88
C ASN A 924 -117.42 49.68 -18.09
N ILE A 925 -118.53 49.94 -18.80
CA ILE A 925 -119.73 50.47 -18.16
C ILE A 925 -120.33 49.42 -17.21
N GLY A 926 -120.43 49.78 -15.94
CA GLY A 926 -120.94 48.91 -14.87
C GLY A 926 -119.88 48.29 -13.97
N ASP A 927 -118.59 48.38 -14.33
CA ASP A 927 -117.47 47.97 -13.48
C ASP A 927 -117.40 48.84 -12.21
N HIS A 928 -117.03 48.26 -11.07
CA HIS A 928 -116.90 48.98 -9.80
C HIS A 928 -115.55 49.70 -9.68
N TYR A 929 -115.54 50.84 -8.99
CA TYR A 929 -114.32 51.54 -8.58
C TYR A 929 -114.36 51.90 -7.09
N ASP A 930 -113.18 51.96 -6.47
CA ASP A 930 -112.96 52.41 -5.10
C ASP A 930 -111.72 53.30 -5.05
N ALA A 931 -111.92 54.57 -4.71
CA ALA A 931 -110.88 55.60 -4.57
C ALA A 931 -110.55 55.91 -3.10
N THR A 932 -110.98 55.06 -2.15
CA THR A 932 -110.61 55.18 -0.72
C THR A 932 -109.25 54.57 -0.39
N THR A 933 -108.64 53.83 -1.33
CA THR A 933 -107.36 53.17 -1.12
C THR A 933 -106.21 54.17 -0.97
N LYS A 934 -105.11 53.75 -0.34
CA LYS A 934 -103.88 54.55 -0.20
C LYS A 934 -103.22 54.93 -1.54
N GLU A 935 -103.67 54.33 -2.65
CA GLU A 935 -103.24 54.74 -3.99
C GLU A 935 -103.88 56.08 -4.41
N TYR A 936 -105.11 56.35 -3.96
CA TYR A 936 -105.91 57.53 -4.28
C TYR A 936 -106.08 58.50 -3.10
N GLN A 937 -105.68 58.11 -1.89
CA GLN A 937 -105.46 58.99 -0.74
C GLN A 937 -103.96 59.13 -0.47
N LEU A 938 -103.32 60.00 -1.25
CA LEU A 938 -101.86 60.19 -1.25
C LEU A 938 -101.38 60.93 0.02
N SER A 939 -100.19 60.59 0.52
CA SER A 939 -99.46 61.46 1.44
C SER A 939 -98.57 62.41 0.61
N ILE A 940 -98.92 63.68 0.55
CA ILE A 940 -98.22 64.69 -0.26
C ILE A 940 -97.07 65.26 0.58
N ASN A 941 -95.86 65.35 0.04
CA ASN A 941 -94.71 65.71 0.88
C ASN A 941 -94.81 67.17 1.34
N GLY A 942 -94.86 67.33 2.67
CA GLY A 942 -95.21 68.58 3.32
C GLY A 942 -96.59 69.10 2.92
N TYR A 943 -97.61 68.23 2.84
CA TYR A 943 -99.04 68.57 2.83
C TYR A 943 -99.88 67.41 3.43
N HIS A 944 -100.64 67.63 4.51
CA HIS A 944 -101.55 66.66 5.14
C HIS A 944 -103.01 66.79 4.65
N LEU A 945 -103.72 65.66 4.54
CA LEU A 945 -105.11 65.57 4.06
C LEU A 945 -106.11 66.16 5.07
N ASP A 946 -107.16 66.81 4.56
CA ASP A 946 -108.30 67.29 5.35
C ASP A 946 -109.44 66.26 5.32
N GLU A 947 -109.46 65.39 6.34
CA GLU A 947 -110.46 64.34 6.51
C GLU A 947 -111.90 64.86 6.74
N SER A 948 -112.08 66.18 6.94
CA SER A 948 -113.42 66.81 7.03
C SER A 948 -114.03 67.16 5.67
N GLN A 949 -113.29 66.99 4.58
CA GLN A 949 -113.68 67.36 3.21
C GLN A 949 -113.67 66.14 2.25
N LEU A 950 -113.91 64.93 2.75
CA LEU A 950 -113.84 63.70 1.94
C LEU A 950 -115.04 63.58 0.96
N PRO A 951 -114.80 63.40 -0.36
CA PRO A 951 -115.83 63.38 -1.39
C PRO A 951 -116.73 62.14 -1.28
N GLU A 952 -118.05 62.29 -1.44
CA GLU A 952 -119.00 61.18 -1.26
C GLU A 952 -118.94 60.14 -2.38
N ASN A 953 -118.66 60.55 -3.63
CA ASN A 953 -118.54 59.68 -4.81
C ASN A 953 -117.21 58.89 -4.87
N ARG A 954 -116.54 58.67 -3.74
CA ARG A 954 -115.26 57.96 -3.65
C ARG A 954 -115.34 56.43 -3.88
N ILE A 955 -116.55 55.85 -3.92
CA ILE A 955 -116.80 54.46 -4.33
C ILE A 955 -118.02 54.47 -5.25
N GLY A 956 -117.98 53.74 -6.37
CA GLY A 956 -119.06 53.79 -7.34
C GLY A 956 -119.00 52.73 -8.44
N LYS A 957 -119.65 53.03 -9.57
CA LYS A 957 -119.57 52.29 -10.83
C LYS A 957 -119.21 53.22 -11.98
N LEU A 958 -118.41 52.72 -12.91
CA LEU A 958 -118.03 53.42 -14.14
C LEU A 958 -119.24 53.52 -15.09
N GLY A 959 -119.41 54.69 -15.71
CA GLY A 959 -120.56 55.03 -16.56
C GLY A 959 -120.15 55.71 -17.86
N LYS A 960 -121.14 56.14 -18.67
CA LYS A 960 -120.88 56.86 -19.93
C LYS A 960 -120.40 58.30 -19.72
N GLU A 961 -120.82 58.93 -18.62
CA GLU A 961 -120.41 60.29 -18.26
C GLU A 961 -119.12 60.28 -17.41
N PRO A 962 -118.16 61.18 -17.66
CA PRO A 962 -116.96 61.32 -16.82
C PRO A 962 -117.33 61.84 -15.43
N GLN A 963 -116.60 61.38 -14.41
CA GLN A 963 -116.83 61.78 -13.02
C GLN A 963 -115.51 62.27 -12.41
N THR A 964 -115.59 63.19 -11.44
CA THR A 964 -114.41 63.73 -10.74
C THR A 964 -114.56 63.53 -9.23
N ILE A 965 -113.46 63.17 -8.57
CA ILE A 965 -113.32 62.96 -7.12
C ILE A 965 -112.21 63.89 -6.64
N THR A 966 -112.45 64.67 -5.57
CA THR A 966 -111.52 65.74 -5.13
C THR A 966 -111.09 65.55 -3.68
N TYR A 967 -109.78 65.54 -3.41
CA TYR A 967 -109.18 65.49 -2.07
C TYR A 967 -108.39 66.78 -1.73
N VAL A 968 -108.38 67.23 -0.47
CA VAL A 968 -107.98 68.60 -0.02
C VAL A 968 -106.89 68.60 1.08
N TYR A 969 -105.85 69.45 1.07
CA TYR A 969 -104.65 69.33 1.97
C TYR A 969 -104.00 70.65 2.55
N THR A 970 -102.94 70.59 3.43
CA THR A 970 -102.27 71.74 4.18
C THR A 970 -100.77 71.46 4.67
N LYS A 971 -99.77 72.41 4.79
CA LYS A 971 -98.29 72.30 4.37
C LYS A 971 -97.00 72.29 5.34
N ASP A 972 -95.78 71.73 4.92
CA ASP A 972 -94.41 71.54 5.63
C ASP A 972 -93.00 71.65 4.82
N ALA A 973 -91.77 71.13 5.28
CA ALA A 973 -90.33 71.39 4.75
C ALA A 973 -89.07 70.37 5.01
N SER A 974 -87.77 70.63 4.55
CA SER A 974 -86.43 69.81 4.62
C SER A 974 -85.10 70.62 4.17
N PRO A 975 -83.72 70.27 3.97
CA PRO A 975 -82.69 69.11 4.07
C PRO A 975 -81.24 69.46 4.76
N ALA A 976 -79.89 69.12 4.53
CA ALA A 976 -78.80 68.30 3.76
C ALA A 976 -77.32 68.51 4.43
N LYS A 977 -75.99 68.08 4.15
CA LYS A 977 -74.99 67.12 3.45
C LYS A 977 -73.51 67.24 4.11
N ALA A 978 -72.20 66.80 3.82
CA ALA A 978 -71.21 66.08 2.89
C ALA A 978 -69.82 65.67 3.64
N SER A 979 -68.55 65.26 3.24
CA SER A 979 -67.62 65.05 2.03
C SER A 979 -66.35 64.03 2.15
N THR A 980 -65.04 64.31 1.79
CA THR A 980 -63.89 63.39 1.25
C THR A 980 -62.36 63.90 1.40
N SER A 981 -61.11 63.35 1.07
CA SER A 981 -60.35 62.07 0.61
C SER A 981 -58.74 62.20 0.39
N GLU A 982 -57.91 61.15 -0.05
CA GLU A 982 -56.52 61.06 -0.79
C GLU A 982 -55.11 60.51 -0.17
N GLN A 983 -54.06 60.01 -0.97
CA GLN A 983 -52.70 59.32 -0.61
C GLN A 983 -51.59 58.97 -1.75
N LYS A 984 -50.22 58.77 -1.51
CA LYS A 984 -49.08 58.32 -2.49
C LYS A 984 -47.73 57.58 -1.96
N ASN A 985 -46.73 57.09 -2.80
CA ASN A 985 -45.51 56.18 -2.48
C ASN A 985 -44.20 56.09 -3.46
N LYS A 986 -42.97 55.49 -3.13
CA LYS A 986 -41.75 55.06 -4.01
C LYS A 986 -40.70 54.00 -3.40
N SER A 987 -39.68 53.43 -4.14
CA SER A 987 -38.89 52.17 -3.82
C SER A 987 -37.39 52.02 -4.30
N SER A 988 -36.52 51.20 -3.61
CA SER A 988 -35.45 50.26 -4.14
C SER A 988 -34.65 49.48 -3.02
N THR A 989 -33.77 48.50 -3.36
CA THR A 989 -33.33 47.38 -2.46
C THR A 989 -31.80 47.19 -2.21
N SER A 990 -31.39 46.92 -0.94
CA SER A 990 -30.26 46.07 -0.44
C SER A 990 -28.80 46.29 -0.95
N LYS A 991 -27.70 46.03 -0.22
CA LYS A 991 -27.43 45.32 1.06
C LYS A 991 -26.01 45.68 1.58
N LYS A 992 -25.81 46.02 2.86
CA LYS A 992 -24.65 45.62 3.71
C LYS A 992 -24.70 46.25 5.12
N GLU A 993 -23.95 45.65 6.05
CA GLU A 993 -23.82 46.06 7.45
C GLU A 993 -22.75 47.15 7.68
N ASN A 994 -22.62 47.54 8.95
CA ASN A 994 -22.03 48.79 9.40
C ASN A 994 -20.49 48.81 9.47
N THR A 995 -19.91 49.87 8.88
CA THR A 995 -18.90 50.79 9.45
C THR A 995 -17.57 50.23 10.05
N ASN A 996 -16.44 50.96 10.02
CA ASN A 996 -16.35 52.40 10.23
C ASN A 996 -15.11 53.11 9.63
N TYR A 997 -15.22 54.44 9.56
CA TYR A 997 -14.20 55.47 9.27
C TYR A 997 -13.46 55.50 7.91
N GLN A 998 -13.90 56.47 7.09
CA GLN A 998 -13.13 57.60 6.48
C GLN A 998 -11.75 57.38 5.81
N LYS A 999 -11.34 58.17 4.80
CA LYS A 999 -12.04 59.05 3.81
C LYS A 999 -10.94 59.67 2.91
N ASP A 1000 -11.09 59.58 1.57
CA ASP A 1000 -10.38 60.35 0.53
C ASP A 1000 -8.83 60.22 0.51
N SER A 1001 -8.08 60.42 -0.59
CA SER A 1001 -8.40 60.46 -2.04
C SER A 1001 -7.12 60.13 -2.87
N GLU A 1002 -7.23 60.15 -4.19
CA GLU A 1002 -6.35 59.46 -5.14
C GLU A 1002 -4.90 60.00 -5.34
N SER A 1003 -3.97 59.04 -5.46
CA SER A 1003 -2.90 58.96 -6.48
C SER A 1003 -1.53 59.65 -6.30
N LYS A 1004 -0.52 58.91 -6.83
CA LYS A 1004 0.80 59.32 -7.36
C LYS A 1004 1.93 59.76 -6.41
N ALA A 1005 3.13 59.38 -6.85
CA ALA A 1005 4.48 59.80 -6.44
C ALA A 1005 5.03 59.31 -5.08
N LYS A 1006 6.35 59.05 -5.07
CA LYS A 1006 7.17 58.72 -3.89
C LYS A 1006 8.06 59.93 -3.53
N LEU A 1007 8.34 60.10 -2.23
CA LEU A 1007 9.63 60.49 -1.59
C LEU A 1007 10.38 61.75 -2.11
N PRO A 1008 11.00 62.58 -1.22
CA PRO A 1008 12.39 62.27 -0.84
C PRO A 1008 12.92 62.77 0.54
N GLN A 1009 13.95 62.05 1.03
CA GLN A 1009 15.14 62.54 1.79
C GLN A 1009 14.93 63.24 3.15
N THR A 1010 15.92 63.31 4.07
CA THR A 1010 17.41 63.31 4.03
C THR A 1010 18.02 62.25 4.98
N ASN A 1011 19.27 61.74 4.92
CA ASN A 1011 20.52 61.83 4.12
C ASN A 1011 21.20 60.42 4.17
N ASP A 1012 22.30 60.03 3.50
CA ASP A 1012 23.29 60.74 2.67
C ASP A 1012 23.90 59.87 1.52
N VAL A 1013 24.58 60.58 0.62
CA VAL A 1013 25.22 60.37 -0.70
C VAL A 1013 26.12 59.11 -0.99
N SER A 1014 25.80 58.42 -2.12
CA SER A 1014 26.67 58.03 -3.29
C SER A 1014 27.09 56.57 -3.64
N LYS A 1015 26.95 56.29 -4.96
CA LYS A 1015 27.76 55.49 -5.92
C LYS A 1015 28.13 54.01 -5.57
N SER A 1016 27.65 52.98 -6.26
CA SER A 1016 27.76 52.61 -7.70
C SER A 1016 29.11 52.02 -8.15
N TYR A 1017 29.16 50.71 -8.43
CA TYR A 1017 29.44 50.16 -9.79
C TYR A 1017 29.43 48.60 -9.88
N LEU A 1018 28.97 48.10 -11.04
CA LEU A 1018 29.31 46.88 -11.80
C LEU A 1018 29.55 45.47 -11.14
N ASN A 1019 28.77 44.51 -11.65
CA ASN A 1019 29.15 43.24 -12.32
C ASN A 1019 29.91 42.06 -11.64
N LEU A 1020 29.34 40.87 -11.94
CA LEU A 1020 29.94 39.56 -12.26
C LEU A 1020 30.68 38.72 -11.20
N ILE A 1021 30.21 37.46 -11.10
CA ILE A 1021 30.97 36.17 -11.10
C ILE A 1021 32.32 36.14 -10.38
N GLY A 1022 32.39 35.37 -9.29
CA GLY A 1022 33.64 34.93 -8.67
C GLY A 1022 33.46 33.66 -7.83
N ILE A 1023 34.29 32.64 -8.08
CA ILE A 1023 34.40 31.41 -7.27
C ILE A 1023 35.31 31.72 -6.07
N GLY A 1024 34.97 31.27 -4.85
CA GLY A 1024 35.76 31.52 -3.63
C GLY A 1024 35.55 30.49 -2.54
N LEU A 1025 36.58 29.69 -2.26
CA LEU A 1025 36.58 28.56 -1.32
C LEU A 1025 37.09 28.92 0.10
N VAL A 1026 36.62 28.15 1.09
CA VAL A 1026 37.41 27.49 2.17
C VAL A 1026 37.78 28.22 3.49
N SER A 1027 37.43 27.54 4.61
CA SER A 1027 38.05 27.52 5.96
C SER A 1027 38.06 28.81 6.83
N PHE A 1028 38.41 28.81 8.12
CA PHE A 1028 39.01 27.82 9.06
C PHE A 1028 38.18 27.77 10.38
N ILE A 1029 38.42 26.98 11.45
CA ILE A 1029 39.49 26.05 11.93
C ILE A 1029 38.80 25.03 12.89
N GLY A 1030 39.37 23.94 13.42
CA GLY A 1030 40.72 23.35 13.40
C GLY A 1030 40.72 21.92 14.03
N PHE A 1031 41.66 21.04 13.68
CA PHE A 1031 42.93 20.76 14.41
C PHE A 1031 42.80 19.71 15.55
N TYR A 1032 43.66 18.70 15.72
CA TYR A 1032 44.78 18.13 14.92
C TYR A 1032 45.29 16.82 15.62
N LEU A 1033 46.20 16.07 14.97
CA LEU A 1033 47.18 15.08 15.51
C LEU A 1033 46.68 13.63 15.72
N ILE A 1034 47.49 12.55 15.64
CA ILE A 1034 48.74 12.16 14.89
C ILE A 1034 48.94 10.65 15.20
N LYS A 1035 49.43 9.70 14.37
CA LYS A 1035 50.40 9.60 13.25
C LYS A 1035 49.73 8.80 12.09
N ARG A 1036 50.30 8.11 11.07
CA ARG A 1036 51.65 7.69 10.56
C ARG A 1036 52.38 6.55 11.32
N ARG A 1037 53.19 5.66 10.72
CA ARG A 1037 53.80 5.44 9.37
C ARG A 1037 53.80 3.90 9.11
N LYS A 1038 54.22 3.35 7.96
CA LYS A 1038 55.14 3.87 6.94
C LYS A 1038 54.71 3.49 5.53
#